data_AF-A0A915XW37-F1
#
_entry.id   AF-A0A915XW37-F1
#
_cell.length_a   1.000
_cell.length_b   1.000
_cell.length_c   1.000
_cell.angle_alpha   90.00
_cell.angle_beta   90.00
_cell.angle_gamma   90.00
#
_symmetry.space_group_name_H-M   'P 1'
#
loop_
_entity.id
_entity.type
_entity.pdbx_description
1 polymer ?
#
loop_
_entity_poly.entity_id
_entity_poly.type
_entity_poly.pdbx_seq_one_letter_code
_entity_poly.pdbx_strand_id
1 'polypeptide(L)'
;MTLNPRRFQLLIAGLLAGATVVVVRLAYVQLVQHELWLSEAEKQQETLVPVDAPRGTITTRDGLLLAGSVEKVAIYVNPKRIPRDRWSLVAQKLAPLVGRTPSQVLAEMQRRNGFFYLAKGLSPEVVEPVTRLNLRGVGTLPWQQRLYPMGTFAAPVVGFVNAEGQGQAGVEASCQNLLAGEASLVRLSRDGKRIPTQLDEQTEKPGRPGFQVVLTLDARVQWILEEELARILEEVGGKGATAVAMDPATGEILGLASLPSYDPQNLASYPKETWHHRAVETVLEPGSTFKPIVVAAALQAGVVRPDSLVDCSGGGVQVAGFFIRDHARYGILPLAQVLSFSSNAGAIRLALRTPATTLDETIQAFGFGKTTGVELPAESPGLYRPLSSRSWSALTPAGLALGQEISVTALQLARAYAVFANGGLLVRPTLIHQVRDATGHTVVAGGQPTPRRVLAPEVAAAVASMLERVVTEGTGKAAQVAGFRVAGKTGTAQKAVEGSYKSGRHAAWFAGFFPLPQPRMVLVVCVDEPEATYWAAEVAAPAFGRMAARLLQLFGHVPKVEGGSMKVAKLAAALGCTFRGDGSLEVSGITHVAQKVQPGWIFAALPGHHHHGLEFLPEALARKAAAVLSDRDPGAGVTWIVAQNPRPATARAAWLLAGNPQDKLTMVGVTGTNGKSTVCDLTARILKAFGRPVGVFGTLGYRLPGREVPGTRTTPEPADLAPLLAELAQQEGACAVMEVSSHALVLHRVTGLAFDVACWTNFTQDHLDFHRTMDAYFAAKRQIFDLLRSAPPGRRVLPADDPALASVVAEKRPGDVTFALRAAAHVMAKDVSLGLNGSSFTLITPEGEAPVRLSLVGEHNVKNALAAAACAVALGVPLATVVAGLAEAKPLPGRLEPVPLDAPFHVFVDYAHTPDALEKVLTTLRPLTPGRLIVVFGCGGDRDQGKRPLMGAVAARLADVPIVTSDNPRSEDPMAIIAQILEGAAPVANPRILVLPDRRDAIDAALRLAEPGSVVVLAGKGHEQEQIFADRTVPFSDREVALELAKRRKLA
;
A
#
# COMPACT_ATOMS: atom_id res chain seq x y z
N MET A 1 0.36 -76.87 81.61
CA MET A 1 1.04 -75.56 81.69
C MET A 1 -0.02 -74.48 81.94
N THR A 2 -0.25 -74.14 83.21
CA THR A 2 -1.19 -73.09 83.62
C THR A 2 -0.47 -71.73 83.56
N LEU A 3 -0.76 -70.93 82.54
CA LEU A 3 -0.24 -69.56 82.43
C LEU A 3 -0.67 -68.76 83.66
N ASN A 4 0.30 -68.17 84.36
CA ASN A 4 0.06 -67.36 85.55
C ASN A 4 -0.91 -66.20 85.20
N PRO A 5 -2.09 -66.13 85.83
CA PRO A 5 -3.15 -65.17 85.44
C PRO A 5 -2.68 -63.71 85.48
N ARG A 6 -1.71 -63.38 86.35
CA ARG A 6 -1.13 -62.03 86.41
C ARG A 6 -0.27 -61.69 85.20
N ARG A 7 0.47 -62.66 84.66
CA ARG A 7 1.29 -62.46 83.44
C ARG A 7 0.41 -62.33 82.19
N PHE A 8 -0.69 -63.08 82.13
CA PHE A 8 -1.67 -62.97 81.05
C PHE A 8 -2.40 -61.62 81.06
N GLN A 9 -2.80 -61.14 82.24
CA GLN A 9 -3.40 -59.81 82.40
C GLN A 9 -2.43 -58.67 82.03
N LEU A 10 -1.15 -58.78 82.40
CA LEU A 10 -0.12 -57.80 82.00
C LEU A 10 0.12 -57.79 80.48
N LEU A 11 0.07 -58.96 79.83
CA LEU A 11 0.22 -59.06 78.38
C LEU A 11 -0.98 -58.46 77.64
N ILE A 12 -2.19 -58.74 78.11
CA ILE A 12 -3.42 -58.12 77.58
C ILE A 12 -3.41 -56.59 77.82
N ALA A 13 -3.01 -56.14 79.00
CA ALA A 13 -2.89 -54.71 79.29
C ALA A 13 -1.85 -54.02 78.41
N GLY A 14 -0.71 -54.68 78.14
CA GLY A 14 0.31 -54.20 77.21
C GLY A 14 -0.20 -54.13 75.77
N LEU A 15 -0.94 -55.15 75.31
CA LEU A 15 -1.55 -55.15 73.98
C LEU A 15 -2.64 -54.08 73.84
N LEU A 16 -3.48 -53.90 74.86
CA LEU A 16 -4.50 -52.85 74.88
C LEU A 16 -3.87 -51.46 74.88
N ALA A 17 -2.84 -51.22 75.71
CA ALA A 17 -2.12 -49.96 75.72
C ALA A 17 -1.45 -49.67 74.35
N GLY A 18 -0.84 -50.68 73.74
CA GLY A 18 -0.28 -50.57 72.38
C GLY A 18 -1.36 -50.24 71.34
N ALA A 19 -2.51 -50.92 71.38
CA ALA A 19 -3.63 -50.65 70.50
C ALA A 19 -4.18 -49.22 70.71
N THR A 20 -4.29 -48.75 71.95
CA THR A 20 -4.71 -47.38 72.26
C THR A 20 -3.74 -46.35 71.71
N VAL A 21 -2.43 -46.55 71.81
CA VAL A 21 -1.42 -45.64 71.23
C VAL A 21 -1.56 -45.56 69.71
N VAL A 22 -1.81 -46.69 69.03
CA VAL A 22 -2.03 -46.70 67.58
C VAL A 22 -3.32 -45.95 67.22
N VAL A 23 -4.42 -46.18 67.95
CA VAL A 23 -5.70 -45.49 67.70
C VAL A 23 -5.58 -44.00 67.95
N VAL A 24 -4.93 -43.57 69.04
CA VAL A 24 -4.68 -42.16 69.33
C VAL A 24 -3.78 -41.52 68.28
N ARG A 25 -2.75 -42.23 67.81
CA ARG A 25 -1.87 -41.73 66.75
C ARG A 25 -2.61 -41.61 65.41
N LEU A 26 -3.48 -42.57 65.09
CA LEU A 26 -4.34 -42.51 63.91
C LEU A 26 -5.30 -41.33 63.99
N ALA A 27 -5.95 -41.13 65.13
CA ALA A 27 -6.83 -39.98 65.37
C ALA A 27 -6.07 -38.65 65.30
N TYR A 28 -4.84 -38.58 65.81
CA TYR A 28 -4.00 -37.38 65.70
C TYR A 28 -3.66 -37.06 64.25
N VAL A 29 -3.30 -38.06 63.44
CA VAL A 29 -3.04 -37.86 62.00
C VAL A 29 -4.31 -37.47 61.25
N GLN A 30 -5.45 -38.10 61.57
CA GLN A 30 -6.72 -37.89 60.86
C GLN A 30 -7.52 -36.65 61.29
N LEU A 31 -7.37 -36.18 62.52
CA LEU A 31 -8.15 -35.05 63.06
C LEU A 31 -7.28 -33.80 63.27
N VAL A 32 -6.05 -33.94 63.76
CA VAL A 32 -5.19 -32.79 64.10
C VAL A 32 -4.29 -32.40 62.93
N GLN A 33 -3.70 -33.38 62.25
CA GLN A 33 -2.85 -33.12 61.07
C GLN A 33 -3.62 -33.20 59.74
N HIS A 34 -4.96 -33.28 59.79
CA HIS A 34 -5.80 -33.43 58.60
C HIS A 34 -5.49 -32.34 57.57
N GLU A 35 -5.59 -31.07 57.96
CA GLU A 35 -5.39 -29.95 57.03
C GLU A 35 -3.95 -29.87 56.50
N LEU A 36 -2.97 -30.24 57.32
CA LEU A 36 -1.56 -30.22 56.92
C LEU A 36 -1.25 -31.29 55.87
N TRP A 37 -1.73 -32.52 56.08
CA TRP A 37 -1.57 -33.62 55.12
C TRP A 37 -2.49 -33.48 53.91
N LEU A 38 -3.67 -32.88 54.06
CA LEU A 38 -4.56 -32.55 52.94
C LEU A 38 -3.91 -31.48 52.05
N SER A 39 -3.35 -30.41 52.62
CA SER A 39 -2.62 -29.39 51.87
C SER A 39 -1.37 -29.95 51.17
N GLU A 40 -0.61 -30.84 51.83
CA GLU A 40 0.56 -31.46 51.22
C GLU A 40 0.18 -32.49 50.14
N ALA A 41 -0.93 -33.22 50.32
CA ALA A 41 -1.49 -34.11 49.31
C ALA A 41 -2.04 -33.33 48.11
N GLU A 42 -2.71 -32.19 48.33
CA GLU A 42 -3.19 -31.26 47.29
C GLU A 42 -2.02 -30.68 46.49
N LYS A 43 -0.96 -30.20 47.16
CA LYS A 43 0.29 -29.74 46.50
C LYS A 43 0.96 -30.86 45.69
N GLN A 44 0.96 -32.10 46.19
CA GLN A 44 1.44 -33.25 45.44
C GLN A 44 0.47 -33.70 44.32
N GLN A 45 -0.80 -33.29 44.37
CA GLN A 45 -1.83 -33.60 43.38
C GLN A 45 -1.96 -32.52 42.28
N GLU A 46 -1.30 -31.37 42.40
CA GLU A 46 -1.37 -30.31 41.39
C GLU A 46 -0.16 -30.34 40.45
N THR A 47 -0.36 -30.01 39.17
CA THR A 47 0.73 -29.78 38.22
C THR A 47 0.44 -28.47 37.51
N LEU A 48 1.31 -27.47 37.70
CA LEU A 48 1.26 -26.21 36.98
C LEU A 48 1.83 -26.43 35.57
N VAL A 49 1.06 -26.03 34.56
CA VAL A 49 1.52 -26.04 33.17
C VAL A 49 1.51 -24.60 32.66
N PRO A 50 2.65 -24.10 32.14
CA PRO A 50 2.68 -22.80 31.50
C PRO A 50 1.85 -22.84 30.21
N VAL A 51 0.97 -21.85 30.05
CA VAL A 51 0.22 -21.59 28.82
C VAL A 51 0.75 -20.29 28.25
N ASP A 52 1.33 -20.37 27.06
CA ASP A 52 1.95 -19.23 26.40
C ASP A 52 0.91 -18.14 26.12
N ALA A 53 1.24 -16.91 26.49
CA ALA A 53 0.43 -15.75 26.15
C ALA A 53 0.48 -15.48 24.64
N PRO A 54 -0.57 -14.84 24.07
CA PRO A 54 -0.53 -14.44 22.68
C PRO A 54 0.61 -13.44 22.47
N ARG A 55 1.47 -13.77 21.50
CA ARG A 55 2.61 -12.95 21.11
C ARG A 55 2.10 -11.68 20.42
N GLY A 56 2.67 -10.54 20.77
CA GLY A 56 2.29 -9.22 20.25
C GLY A 56 2.38 -9.12 18.73
N THR A 57 1.56 -8.25 18.14
CA THR A 57 1.51 -8.06 16.69
C THR A 57 2.64 -7.17 16.19
N ILE A 58 3.06 -7.37 14.93
CA ILE A 58 3.98 -6.47 14.23
C ILE A 58 3.18 -5.85 13.08
N THR A 59 3.13 -4.52 13.01
CA THR A 59 2.40 -3.80 11.96
C THR A 59 3.25 -2.71 11.32
N THR A 60 2.93 -2.33 10.09
CA THR A 60 3.48 -1.11 9.46
C THR A 60 2.89 0.15 10.10
N ARG A 61 3.43 1.33 9.76
CA ARG A 61 2.95 2.63 10.26
C ARG A 61 1.51 2.93 9.84
N ASP A 62 1.10 2.39 8.71
CA ASP A 62 -0.24 2.51 8.11
C ASP A 62 -1.19 1.38 8.56
N GLY A 63 -0.75 0.49 9.45
CA GLY A 63 -1.60 -0.49 10.12
C GLY A 63 -1.69 -1.86 9.47
N LEU A 64 -0.91 -2.13 8.40
CA LEU A 64 -0.86 -3.45 7.78
C LEU A 64 -0.24 -4.47 8.75
N LEU A 65 -0.93 -5.60 8.96
CA LEU A 65 -0.48 -6.68 9.84
C LEU A 65 0.60 -7.53 9.15
N LEU A 66 1.83 -7.47 9.67
CA LEU A 66 2.97 -8.24 9.16
C LEU A 66 3.15 -9.56 9.90
N ALA A 67 2.95 -9.56 11.23
CA ALA A 67 2.98 -10.77 12.04
C ALA A 67 1.93 -10.70 13.16
N GLY A 68 1.24 -11.81 13.41
CA GLY A 68 0.23 -11.91 14.45
C GLY A 68 0.15 -13.31 15.04
N SER A 69 -0.62 -13.46 16.11
CA SER A 69 -0.84 -14.76 16.75
C SER A 69 -2.30 -15.15 16.67
N VAL A 70 -2.54 -16.42 16.37
CA VAL A 70 -3.89 -17.02 16.36
C VAL A 70 -3.91 -18.16 17.35
N GLU A 71 -5.01 -18.22 18.10
CA GLU A 71 -5.28 -19.30 19.03
C GLU A 71 -5.59 -20.60 18.27
N LYS A 72 -4.85 -21.63 18.64
CA LYS A 72 -4.95 -23.01 18.17
C LYS A 72 -4.99 -23.93 19.37
N VAL A 73 -5.02 -25.23 19.11
CA VAL A 73 -5.10 -26.26 20.15
C VAL A 73 -3.95 -27.25 20.01
N ALA A 74 -3.43 -27.68 21.15
CA ALA A 74 -2.53 -28.82 21.24
C ALA A 74 -3.19 -29.99 21.96
N ILE A 75 -3.01 -31.21 21.44
CA ILE A 75 -3.43 -32.44 22.11
C ILE A 75 -2.24 -32.98 22.89
N TYR A 76 -2.41 -33.24 24.19
CA TYR A 76 -1.41 -33.88 25.02
C TYR A 76 -1.80 -35.30 25.41
N VAL A 77 -0.80 -36.13 25.68
CA VAL A 77 -0.94 -37.50 26.17
C VAL A 77 0.04 -37.73 27.33
N ASN A 78 -0.43 -38.41 28.38
CA ASN A 78 0.37 -38.89 29.50
C ASN A 78 0.14 -40.39 29.69
N PRO A 79 0.98 -41.25 29.08
CA PRO A 79 0.77 -42.70 29.07
C PRO A 79 0.73 -43.34 30.45
N LYS A 80 1.37 -42.75 31.47
CA LYS A 80 1.32 -43.24 32.86
C LYS A 80 -0.10 -43.22 33.46
N ARG A 81 -1.00 -42.41 32.91
CA ARG A 81 -2.39 -42.28 33.37
C ARG A 81 -3.38 -43.10 32.56
N ILE A 82 -2.92 -43.77 31.50
CA ILE A 82 -3.74 -44.57 30.60
C ILE A 82 -3.44 -46.06 30.86
N PRO A 83 -4.45 -46.88 31.24
CA PRO A 83 -4.30 -48.33 31.32
C PRO A 83 -3.77 -48.94 30.01
N ARG A 84 -2.79 -49.85 30.08
CA ARG A 84 -2.09 -50.38 28.88
C ARG A 84 -3.02 -51.07 27.88
N ASP A 85 -4.08 -51.71 28.36
CA ASP A 85 -5.15 -52.33 27.55
C ASP A 85 -5.91 -51.31 26.68
N ARG A 86 -5.92 -50.03 27.07
CA ARG A 86 -6.60 -48.95 26.33
C ARG A 86 -5.72 -48.21 25.34
N TRP A 87 -4.42 -48.50 25.26
CA TRP A 87 -3.48 -47.74 24.41
C TRP A 87 -3.84 -47.87 22.92
N SER A 88 -4.23 -49.05 22.47
CA SER A 88 -4.66 -49.28 21.08
C SER A 88 -5.92 -48.48 20.72
N LEU A 89 -6.87 -48.39 21.66
CA LEU A 89 -8.10 -47.60 21.48
C LEU A 89 -7.80 -46.10 21.43
N VAL A 90 -6.95 -45.59 22.34
CA VAL A 90 -6.50 -44.20 22.35
C VAL A 90 -5.84 -43.85 21.02
N ALA A 91 -4.92 -44.69 20.55
CA ALA A 91 -4.20 -44.49 19.31
C ALA A 91 -5.14 -44.46 18.09
N GLN A 92 -6.14 -45.35 18.02
CA GLN A 92 -7.15 -45.36 16.96
C GLN A 92 -8.01 -44.09 16.94
N LYS A 93 -8.35 -43.56 18.12
CA LYS A 93 -9.22 -42.37 18.25
C LYS A 93 -8.49 -41.06 17.99
N LEU A 94 -7.22 -40.96 18.39
CA LEU A 94 -6.43 -39.74 18.21
C LEU A 94 -5.78 -39.65 16.81
N ALA A 95 -5.41 -40.78 16.21
CA ALA A 95 -4.84 -40.87 14.86
C ALA A 95 -5.52 -39.97 13.80
N PRO A 96 -6.85 -40.04 13.59
CA PRO A 96 -7.52 -39.20 12.58
C PRO A 96 -7.50 -37.72 12.93
N LEU A 97 -7.44 -37.35 14.21
CA LEU A 97 -7.44 -35.95 14.66
C LEU A 97 -6.07 -35.28 14.48
N VAL A 98 -4.99 -36.07 14.44
CA VAL A 98 -3.61 -35.58 14.31
C VAL A 98 -2.98 -35.90 12.96
N GLY A 99 -3.73 -36.50 12.03
CA GLY A 99 -3.25 -36.87 10.69
C GLY A 99 -2.14 -37.93 10.69
N ARG A 100 -2.16 -38.88 11.65
CA ARG A 100 -1.17 -39.97 11.77
C ARG A 100 -1.85 -41.33 11.77
N THR A 101 -1.09 -42.40 11.56
CA THR A 101 -1.62 -43.76 11.68
C THR A 101 -1.72 -44.17 13.16
N PRO A 102 -2.65 -45.07 13.53
CA PRO A 102 -2.74 -45.59 14.89
C PRO A 102 -1.43 -46.25 15.38
N SER A 103 -0.68 -46.89 14.49
CA SER A 103 0.61 -47.50 14.84
C SER A 103 1.68 -46.46 15.21
N GLN A 104 1.71 -45.31 14.53
CA GLN A 104 2.63 -44.21 14.84
C GLN A 104 2.33 -43.59 16.22
N VAL A 105 1.05 -43.35 16.52
CA VAL A 105 0.63 -42.80 17.82
C VAL A 105 0.95 -43.78 18.95
N LEU A 106 0.68 -45.07 18.75
CA LEU A 106 0.96 -46.11 19.74
C LEU A 106 2.47 -46.25 20.02
N ALA A 107 3.31 -46.25 18.98
CA ALA A 107 4.76 -46.30 19.12
C ALA A 107 5.30 -45.09 19.89
N GLU A 108 4.74 -43.90 19.66
CA GLU A 108 5.15 -42.70 20.40
C GLU A 108 4.74 -42.76 21.88
N MET A 109 3.55 -43.28 22.19
CA MET A 109 3.11 -43.54 23.57
C MET A 109 3.99 -44.58 24.28
N GLN A 110 4.46 -45.60 23.57
CA GLN A 110 5.40 -46.61 24.11
C GLN A 110 6.78 -46.03 24.41
N ARG A 111 7.24 -45.07 23.59
CA ARG A 111 8.54 -44.42 23.77
C ARG A 111 8.55 -43.39 24.89
N ARG A 112 7.42 -42.73 25.17
CA ARG A 112 7.32 -41.59 26.10
C ARG A 112 6.68 -42.01 27.43
N ASN A 113 7.44 -42.03 28.53
CA ASN A 113 6.98 -42.42 29.87
C ASN A 113 6.35 -41.27 30.70
N GLY A 114 5.86 -40.19 30.09
CA GLY A 114 5.36 -38.99 30.79
C GLY A 114 4.48 -38.10 29.93
N PHE A 115 4.19 -36.89 30.40
CA PHE A 115 3.46 -35.89 29.62
C PHE A 115 4.22 -35.53 28.34
N PHE A 116 3.54 -35.53 27.19
CA PHE A 116 4.05 -34.99 25.95
C PHE A 116 2.91 -34.47 25.06
N TYR A 117 3.21 -33.52 24.18
CA TYR A 117 2.29 -33.08 23.14
C TYR A 117 2.31 -34.08 21.98
N LEU A 118 1.16 -34.66 21.67
CA LEU A 118 1.00 -35.54 20.50
C LEU A 118 0.95 -34.73 19.21
N ALA A 119 0.26 -33.59 19.23
CA ALA A 119 0.16 -32.64 18.13
C ALA A 119 -0.12 -31.23 18.66
N LYS A 120 0.32 -30.21 17.92
CA LYS A 120 0.16 -28.78 18.22
C LYS A 120 -0.40 -28.06 16.99
N GLY A 121 -0.97 -26.87 17.17
CA GLY A 121 -1.45 -26.05 16.05
C GLY A 121 -2.74 -26.54 15.39
N LEU A 122 -3.55 -27.35 16.10
CA LEU A 122 -4.80 -27.91 15.58
C LEU A 122 -5.94 -26.89 15.64
N SER A 123 -6.95 -27.09 14.80
CA SER A 123 -8.20 -26.31 14.85
C SER A 123 -8.93 -26.53 16.19
N PRO A 124 -9.60 -25.51 16.76
CA PRO A 124 -10.44 -25.68 17.95
C PRO A 124 -11.50 -26.78 17.85
N GLU A 125 -11.89 -27.17 16.62
CA GLU A 125 -12.80 -28.28 16.35
C GLU A 125 -12.34 -29.62 16.95
N VAL A 126 -11.05 -29.82 17.22
CA VAL A 126 -10.54 -31.05 17.84
C VAL A 126 -10.84 -31.14 19.33
N VAL A 127 -11.20 -30.05 20.00
CA VAL A 127 -11.44 -30.00 21.45
C VAL A 127 -12.59 -30.92 21.84
N GLU A 128 -13.72 -30.81 21.15
CA GLU A 128 -14.91 -31.56 21.50
C GLU A 128 -14.73 -33.08 21.28
N PRO A 129 -14.22 -33.58 20.13
CA PRO A 129 -13.91 -35.00 19.94
C PRO A 129 -12.95 -35.56 20.98
N VAL A 130 -11.89 -34.82 21.34
CA VAL A 130 -10.92 -35.27 22.36
C VAL A 130 -11.55 -35.31 23.74
N THR A 131 -12.36 -34.30 24.08
CA THR A 131 -13.07 -34.23 25.36
C THR A 131 -14.07 -35.36 25.51
N ARG A 132 -14.81 -35.71 24.44
CA ARG A 132 -15.77 -36.82 24.42
C ARG A 132 -15.12 -38.19 24.67
N LEU A 133 -13.81 -38.35 24.45
CA LEU A 133 -13.12 -39.61 24.77
C LEU A 133 -13.17 -39.91 26.28
N ASN A 134 -13.19 -38.87 27.12
CA ASN A 134 -13.22 -39.00 28.58
C ASN A 134 -12.13 -39.97 29.12
N LEU A 135 -10.93 -39.90 28.54
CA LEU A 135 -9.80 -40.79 28.85
C LEU A 135 -8.80 -40.07 29.75
N ARG A 136 -8.48 -40.69 30.89
CA ARG A 136 -7.48 -40.17 31.82
C ARG A 136 -6.12 -40.07 31.15
N GLY A 137 -5.50 -38.89 31.20
CA GLY A 137 -4.19 -38.66 30.60
C GLY A 137 -4.20 -38.22 29.14
N VAL A 138 -5.36 -37.96 28.55
CA VAL A 138 -5.50 -37.32 27.22
C VAL A 138 -6.30 -36.03 27.38
N GLY A 139 -5.89 -34.95 26.73
CA GLY A 139 -6.63 -33.70 26.77
C GLY A 139 -6.11 -32.67 25.78
N THR A 140 -6.70 -31.49 25.81
CA THR A 140 -6.31 -30.34 24.99
C THR A 140 -5.79 -29.19 25.86
N LEU A 141 -4.85 -28.43 25.30
CA LEU A 141 -4.38 -27.17 25.87
C LEU A 141 -4.43 -26.08 24.79
N PRO A 142 -4.71 -24.81 25.15
CA PRO A 142 -4.53 -23.69 24.24
C PRO A 142 -3.09 -23.66 23.73
N TRP A 143 -2.94 -23.32 22.45
CA TRP A 143 -1.65 -23.22 21.78
C TRP A 143 -1.63 -21.99 20.90
N GLN A 144 -0.60 -21.15 20.99
CA GLN A 144 -0.49 -19.97 20.15
C GLN A 144 0.30 -20.29 18.89
N GLN A 145 -0.29 -20.10 17.72
CA GLN A 145 0.42 -20.20 16.44
C GLN A 145 0.80 -18.81 15.96
N ARG A 146 2.08 -18.63 15.62
CA ARG A 146 2.57 -17.42 14.95
C ARG A 146 2.22 -17.48 13.46
N LEU A 147 1.65 -16.39 12.95
CA LEU A 147 1.27 -16.22 11.55
C LEU A 147 1.96 -15.02 10.92
N TYR A 148 2.29 -15.16 9.64
CA TYR A 148 2.86 -14.12 8.78
C TYR A 148 1.97 -13.92 7.55
N PRO A 149 0.88 -13.14 7.66
CA PRO A 149 -0.16 -13.07 6.61
C PRO A 149 0.35 -12.58 5.25
N MET A 150 1.43 -11.80 5.25
CA MET A 150 2.00 -11.17 4.06
C MET A 150 3.08 -12.02 3.36
N GLY A 151 3.35 -13.25 3.85
CA GLY A 151 4.30 -14.18 3.24
C GLY A 151 5.69 -13.57 3.07
N THR A 152 6.15 -13.43 1.83
CA THR A 152 7.50 -12.92 1.51
C THR A 152 7.69 -11.42 1.69
N PHE A 153 6.60 -10.66 1.81
CA PHE A 153 6.61 -9.21 1.90
C PHE A 153 7.24 -8.74 3.22
N ALA A 154 8.26 -7.89 3.13
CA ALA A 154 9.06 -7.41 4.27
C ALA A 154 9.65 -8.52 5.16
N ALA A 155 9.72 -9.77 4.68
CA ALA A 155 10.09 -10.92 5.50
C ALA A 155 11.45 -10.78 6.21
N PRO A 156 12.53 -10.26 5.58
CA PRO A 156 13.80 -10.03 6.29
C PRO A 156 13.72 -8.98 7.40
N VAL A 157 12.82 -8.00 7.27
CA VAL A 157 12.56 -6.99 8.30
C VAL A 157 11.81 -7.62 9.47
N VAL A 158 10.72 -8.34 9.18
CA VAL A 158 9.86 -8.98 10.18
C VAL A 158 10.62 -10.08 10.92
N GLY A 159 11.30 -10.95 10.18
CA GLY A 159 11.96 -12.14 10.71
C GLY A 159 10.99 -13.28 10.99
N PHE A 160 11.43 -14.23 11.80
CA PHE A 160 10.67 -15.43 12.14
C PHE A 160 10.97 -15.91 13.57
N VAL A 161 10.14 -16.82 14.07
CA VAL A 161 10.32 -17.50 15.37
C VAL A 161 10.67 -18.98 15.18
N ASN A 162 11.32 -19.59 16.17
CA ASN A 162 11.50 -21.05 16.23
C ASN A 162 10.22 -21.75 16.74
N ALA A 163 10.29 -23.08 16.87
CA ALA A 163 9.15 -23.90 17.32
C ALA A 163 8.69 -23.58 18.76
N GLU A 164 9.57 -22.97 19.55
CA GLU A 164 9.34 -22.50 20.92
C GLU A 164 8.86 -21.04 20.99
N GLY A 165 8.63 -20.38 19.84
CA GLY A 165 8.15 -19.00 19.79
C GLY A 165 9.22 -17.94 20.10
N GLN A 166 10.50 -18.30 20.08
CA GLN A 166 11.62 -17.38 20.24
C GLN A 166 12.02 -16.79 18.90
N GLY A 167 12.04 -15.47 18.79
CA GLY A 167 12.48 -14.74 17.60
C GLY A 167 13.93 -15.06 17.24
N GLN A 168 14.15 -15.39 15.96
CA GLN A 168 15.44 -15.82 15.42
C GLN A 168 16.06 -14.79 14.47
N ALA A 169 15.23 -13.95 13.83
CA ALA A 169 15.68 -12.93 12.89
C ALA A 169 14.79 -11.68 12.97
N GLY A 170 15.21 -10.60 12.33
CA GLY A 170 14.42 -9.38 12.16
C GLY A 170 13.89 -8.78 13.46
N VAL A 171 12.73 -8.13 13.36
CA VAL A 171 11.99 -7.54 14.49
C VAL A 171 11.54 -8.62 15.49
N GLU A 172 11.24 -9.84 15.03
CA GLU A 172 10.90 -10.95 15.94
C GLU A 172 12.00 -11.21 16.96
N ALA A 173 13.27 -11.16 16.54
CA ALA A 173 14.42 -11.33 17.43
C ALA A 173 14.73 -10.06 18.23
N SER A 174 14.81 -8.89 17.60
CA SER A 174 15.19 -7.66 18.31
C SER A 174 14.15 -7.22 19.34
N CYS A 175 12.87 -7.51 19.10
CA CYS A 175 11.76 -7.18 19.99
C CYS A 175 11.22 -8.40 20.77
N GLN A 176 11.99 -9.49 20.89
CA GLN A 176 11.55 -10.72 21.57
C GLN A 176 10.93 -10.44 22.95
N ASN A 177 11.56 -9.61 23.77
CA ASN A 177 11.10 -9.30 25.12
C ASN A 177 9.80 -8.49 25.16
N LEU A 178 9.53 -7.72 24.11
CA LEU A 178 8.28 -6.95 23.98
C LEU A 178 7.16 -7.82 23.40
N LEU A 179 7.50 -8.65 22.42
CA LEU A 179 6.54 -9.46 21.68
C LEU A 179 6.10 -10.72 22.43
N ALA A 180 6.96 -11.38 23.21
CA ALA A 180 6.67 -12.71 23.76
C ALA A 180 5.48 -12.76 24.74
N GLY A 181 5.22 -11.66 25.47
CA GLY A 181 4.27 -11.67 26.58
C GLY A 181 4.77 -12.47 27.78
N GLU A 182 3.95 -12.54 28.84
CA GLU A 182 4.20 -13.36 30.03
C GLU A 182 3.20 -14.52 30.05
N ALA A 183 3.69 -15.76 30.12
CA ALA A 183 2.83 -16.95 30.16
C ALA A 183 1.93 -16.99 31.42
N SER A 184 0.71 -17.49 31.25
CA SER A 184 -0.18 -17.81 32.36
C SER A 184 0.21 -19.16 32.96
N LEU A 185 0.12 -19.31 34.29
CA LEU A 185 0.25 -20.63 34.93
C LEU A 185 -1.13 -21.21 35.16
N VAL A 186 -1.46 -22.28 34.44
CA VAL A 186 -2.72 -23.00 34.59
C VAL A 186 -2.52 -24.22 35.47
N ARG A 187 -3.38 -24.35 36.48
CA ARG A 187 -3.36 -25.46 37.43
C ARG A 187 -4.10 -26.67 36.86
N LEU A 188 -3.40 -27.79 36.67
CA LEU A 188 -4.00 -29.07 36.31
C LEU A 188 -4.09 -29.99 37.53
N SER A 189 -5.31 -30.37 37.93
CA SER A 189 -5.53 -31.34 39.02
C SER A 189 -5.17 -32.78 38.60
N ARG A 190 -4.53 -33.56 39.49
CA ARG A 190 -4.22 -35.00 39.29
C ARG A 190 -5.44 -35.90 39.41
N ASP A 191 -6.51 -35.47 40.07
CA ASP A 191 -7.73 -36.25 40.25
C ASP A 191 -8.67 -36.02 39.07
N GLY A 192 -8.53 -36.86 38.03
CA GLY A 192 -9.31 -36.83 36.79
C GLY A 192 -10.81 -37.14 36.95
N LYS A 193 -11.50 -36.38 37.80
CA LYS A 193 -12.96 -36.36 38.00
C LYS A 193 -13.60 -35.03 37.60
N ARG A 194 -12.84 -33.98 37.34
CA ARG A 194 -13.36 -32.73 36.74
C ARG A 194 -12.49 -32.31 35.56
N ILE A 195 -13.10 -32.37 34.38
CA ILE A 195 -12.62 -31.67 33.18
C ILE A 195 -13.08 -30.22 33.37
N PRO A 196 -12.22 -29.19 33.29
CA PRO A 196 -12.69 -27.81 33.31
C PRO A 196 -13.44 -27.57 32.00
N THR A 197 -14.76 -27.66 32.03
CA THR A 197 -15.63 -27.46 30.87
C THR A 197 -16.04 -26.01 30.67
N GLN A 198 -15.67 -25.09 31.54
CA GLN A 198 -15.91 -23.65 31.40
C GLN A 198 -15.21 -22.92 32.55
N LEU A 199 -14.29 -21.98 32.24
CA LEU A 199 -14.01 -20.75 32.98
C LEU A 199 -13.88 -20.76 34.53
N ASP A 200 -13.59 -21.90 35.18
CA ASP A 200 -13.04 -21.93 36.55
C ASP A 200 -11.52 -22.14 36.47
N GLU A 201 -10.84 -21.28 35.71
CA GLU A 201 -9.40 -21.12 35.83
C GLU A 201 -9.14 -20.33 37.11
N GLN A 202 -8.78 -21.00 38.20
CA GLN A 202 -7.95 -20.32 39.19
C GLN A 202 -6.54 -20.17 38.57
N THR A 203 -6.44 -19.21 37.66
CA THR A 203 -5.19 -18.72 37.11
C THR A 203 -4.44 -18.11 38.28
N GLU A 204 -3.45 -18.84 38.80
CA GLU A 204 -2.69 -18.43 39.98
C GLU A 204 -1.91 -17.13 39.70
N LYS A 205 -1.52 -16.93 38.43
CA LYS A 205 -0.97 -15.68 37.93
C LYS A 205 -1.44 -15.44 36.48
N PRO A 206 -2.23 -14.39 36.21
CA PRO A 206 -2.65 -14.06 34.85
C PRO A 206 -1.44 -13.65 34.03
N GLY A 207 -1.25 -14.30 32.89
CA GLY A 207 -0.28 -13.92 31.89
C GLY A 207 -0.63 -12.57 31.27
N ARG A 208 0.34 -11.97 30.58
CA ARG A 208 0.19 -10.69 29.88
C ARG A 208 0.44 -10.90 28.39
N PRO A 209 -0.45 -10.45 27.49
CA PRO A 209 -0.18 -10.49 26.07
C PRO A 209 1.06 -9.67 25.73
N GLY A 210 1.76 -10.05 24.66
CA GLY A 210 2.87 -9.25 24.15
C GLY A 210 2.42 -7.89 23.61
N PHE A 211 3.33 -6.92 23.62
CA PHE A 211 3.09 -5.60 23.08
C PHE A 211 3.01 -5.62 21.55
N GLN A 212 2.17 -4.77 20.99
CA GLN A 212 2.19 -4.48 19.56
C GLN A 212 3.40 -3.61 19.22
N VAL A 213 4.16 -4.01 18.21
CA VAL A 213 5.29 -3.24 17.66
C VAL A 213 4.85 -2.64 16.32
N VAL A 214 4.78 -1.32 16.26
CA VAL A 214 4.47 -0.56 15.04
C VAL A 214 5.77 -0.08 14.42
N LEU A 215 6.03 -0.49 13.18
CA LEU A 215 7.23 -0.12 12.43
C LEU A 215 7.07 1.25 11.76
N THR A 216 8.18 1.91 11.44
CA THR A 216 8.23 3.12 10.59
C THR A 216 7.98 2.81 9.12
N LEU A 217 8.00 1.52 8.75
CA LEU A 217 7.76 1.02 7.41
C LEU A 217 6.40 1.49 6.92
N ASP A 218 6.33 2.04 5.71
CA ASP A 218 5.08 2.30 4.98
C ASP A 218 4.86 1.15 4.01
N ALA A 219 3.72 0.46 4.12
CA ALA A 219 3.48 -0.75 3.32
C ALA A 219 3.58 -0.48 1.81
N ARG A 220 3.15 0.71 1.38
CA ARG A 220 3.14 1.09 -0.04
C ARG A 220 4.54 1.41 -0.54
N VAL A 221 5.37 2.05 0.29
CA VAL A 221 6.79 2.27 -0.01
C VAL A 221 7.51 0.92 -0.14
N GLN A 222 7.35 0.04 0.85
CA GLN A 222 7.99 -1.28 0.84
C GLN A 222 7.60 -2.09 -0.41
N TRP A 223 6.31 -2.06 -0.78
CA TRP A 223 5.82 -2.74 -1.98
C TRP A 223 6.50 -2.23 -3.26
N ILE A 224 6.57 -0.91 -3.43
CA ILE A 224 7.25 -0.30 -4.58
C ILE A 224 8.71 -0.76 -4.66
N LEU A 225 9.41 -0.80 -3.52
CA LEU A 225 10.80 -1.25 -3.50
C LEU A 225 10.93 -2.72 -3.89
N GLU A 226 10.18 -3.62 -3.26
CA GLU A 226 10.28 -5.06 -3.53
C GLU A 226 9.88 -5.40 -4.98
N GLU A 227 8.83 -4.78 -5.51
CA GLU A 227 8.39 -5.00 -6.88
C GLU A 227 9.41 -4.52 -7.91
N GLU A 228 9.99 -3.33 -7.73
CA GLU A 228 11.02 -2.84 -8.66
C GLU A 228 12.35 -3.60 -8.52
N LEU A 229 12.67 -4.11 -7.32
CA LEU A 229 13.81 -5.01 -7.12
C LEU A 229 13.59 -6.38 -7.78
N ALA A 230 12.36 -6.91 -7.75
CA ALA A 230 12.04 -8.16 -8.43
C ALA A 230 12.17 -7.97 -9.94
N ARG A 231 11.60 -6.89 -10.48
CA ARG A 231 11.71 -6.53 -11.89
C ARG A 231 13.15 -6.39 -12.34
N ILE A 232 14.02 -5.69 -11.58
CA ILE A 232 15.41 -5.52 -12.01
C ILE A 232 16.15 -6.87 -12.00
N LEU A 233 15.91 -7.75 -11.03
CA LEU A 233 16.50 -9.09 -11.01
C LEU A 233 16.01 -9.96 -12.17
N GLU A 234 14.76 -9.80 -12.61
CA GLU A 234 14.25 -10.43 -13.83
C GLU A 234 14.89 -9.85 -15.10
N GLU A 235 15.09 -8.53 -15.16
CA GLU A 235 15.65 -7.81 -16.31
C GLU A 235 17.14 -8.07 -16.53
N VAL A 236 17.96 -8.03 -15.47
CA VAL A 236 19.43 -8.05 -15.58
C VAL A 236 20.10 -9.24 -14.89
N GLY A 237 19.32 -10.08 -14.20
CA GLY A 237 19.83 -11.14 -13.35
C GLY A 237 20.57 -10.63 -12.11
N GLY A 238 21.22 -11.55 -11.41
CA GLY A 238 22.17 -11.26 -10.34
C GLY A 238 21.92 -12.00 -9.04
N LYS A 239 22.92 -11.96 -8.16
CA LYS A 239 22.92 -12.71 -6.89
C LYS A 239 21.91 -12.17 -5.88
N GLY A 240 21.55 -10.90 -6.00
CA GLY A 240 20.50 -10.28 -5.21
C GLY A 240 20.49 -8.77 -5.34
N ALA A 241 19.43 -8.16 -4.83
CA ALA A 241 19.23 -6.73 -4.93
C ALA A 241 18.69 -6.16 -3.62
N THR A 242 18.93 -4.88 -3.37
CA THR A 242 18.63 -4.23 -2.11
C THR A 242 18.23 -2.79 -2.35
N ALA A 243 17.21 -2.32 -1.63
CA ALA A 243 16.78 -0.94 -1.66
C ALA A 243 16.48 -0.42 -0.25
N VAL A 244 16.90 0.81 0.04
CA VAL A 244 16.67 1.49 1.31
C VAL A 244 16.03 2.84 1.04
N ALA A 245 14.84 3.07 1.58
CA ALA A 245 14.12 4.34 1.54
C ALA A 245 14.01 4.90 2.96
N MET A 246 14.57 6.09 3.19
CA MET A 246 14.68 6.68 4.52
C MET A 246 14.33 8.17 4.49
N ASP A 247 13.58 8.66 5.48
CA ASP A 247 13.38 10.09 5.67
C ASP A 247 14.69 10.72 6.19
N PRO A 248 15.30 11.69 5.46
CA PRO A 248 16.59 12.23 5.83
C PRO A 248 16.57 13.11 7.09
N ALA A 249 15.42 13.70 7.44
CA ALA A 249 15.31 14.59 8.60
C ALA A 249 15.17 13.80 9.90
N THR A 250 14.43 12.69 9.85
CA THR A 250 14.06 11.92 11.03
C THR A 250 14.90 10.63 11.17
N GLY A 251 15.41 10.09 10.07
CA GLY A 251 16.02 8.77 10.03
C GLY A 251 15.01 7.62 10.06
N GLU A 252 13.69 7.89 9.97
CA GLU A 252 12.70 6.83 9.84
C GLU A 252 12.93 6.03 8.56
N ILE A 253 13.00 4.71 8.68
CA ILE A 253 13.12 3.79 7.56
C ILE A 253 11.71 3.53 7.03
N LEU A 254 11.40 4.06 5.85
CA LEU A 254 10.10 3.95 5.20
C LEU A 254 9.99 2.68 4.34
N GLY A 255 11.13 2.19 3.84
CA GLY A 255 11.25 0.93 3.11
C GLY A 255 12.64 0.33 3.25
N LEU A 256 12.72 -0.98 3.42
CA LEU A 256 13.96 -1.74 3.62
C LEU A 256 13.84 -3.10 2.92
N ALA A 257 14.09 -3.12 1.62
CA ALA A 257 13.86 -4.29 0.77
C ALA A 257 15.15 -5.06 0.50
N SER A 258 15.06 -6.39 0.47
CA SER A 258 16.18 -7.29 0.17
C SER A 258 15.65 -8.50 -0.60
N LEU A 259 16.19 -8.75 -1.79
CA LEU A 259 15.86 -9.91 -2.63
C LEU A 259 17.10 -10.74 -2.97
N PRO A 260 16.97 -12.06 -3.16
CA PRO A 260 15.75 -12.86 -2.95
C PRO A 260 15.32 -12.91 -1.47
N SER A 261 14.02 -13.04 -1.24
CA SER A 261 13.39 -13.12 0.09
C SER A 261 13.00 -14.57 0.45
N TYR A 262 12.26 -14.75 1.54
CA TYR A 262 11.73 -16.04 2.01
C TYR A 262 10.34 -15.87 2.61
N ASP A 263 9.58 -16.94 2.72
CA ASP A 263 8.33 -16.95 3.49
C ASP A 263 8.62 -17.39 4.94
N PRO A 264 8.45 -16.51 5.95
CA PRO A 264 8.64 -16.86 7.36
C PRO A 264 7.73 -17.99 7.84
N GLN A 265 6.58 -18.19 7.20
CA GLN A 265 5.65 -19.27 7.53
C GLN A 265 6.15 -20.63 7.03
N ASN A 266 6.97 -20.65 5.98
CA ASN A 266 7.44 -21.84 5.29
C ASN A 266 8.95 -21.80 4.96
N LEU A 267 9.77 -21.56 5.98
CA LEU A 267 11.24 -21.44 5.84
C LEU A 267 11.91 -22.64 5.17
N ALA A 268 11.39 -23.84 5.39
CA ALA A 268 11.99 -25.07 4.87
C ALA A 268 11.99 -25.15 3.33
N SER A 269 11.12 -24.38 2.66
CA SER A 269 11.08 -24.30 1.20
C SER A 269 12.09 -23.32 0.59
N TYR A 270 12.83 -22.56 1.42
CA TYR A 270 13.76 -21.52 0.95
C TYR A 270 15.20 -21.83 1.37
N PRO A 271 16.20 -21.62 0.49
CA PRO A 271 17.61 -21.76 0.85
C PRO A 271 17.99 -20.81 2.00
N LYS A 272 18.88 -21.24 2.90
CA LYS A 272 19.28 -20.44 4.07
C LYS A 272 19.95 -19.12 3.68
N GLU A 273 20.59 -19.08 2.52
CA GLU A 273 21.27 -17.90 1.99
C GLU A 273 20.29 -16.76 1.64
N THR A 274 18.99 -17.04 1.52
CA THR A 274 17.96 -16.01 1.29
C THR A 274 17.42 -15.42 2.59
N TRP A 275 17.77 -15.99 3.76
CA TRP A 275 17.24 -15.54 5.05
C TRP A 275 17.91 -14.26 5.56
N HIS A 276 19.04 -13.88 4.96
CA HIS A 276 19.85 -12.72 5.34
C HIS A 276 19.21 -11.39 4.96
N HIS A 277 19.26 -10.41 5.86
CA HIS A 277 18.86 -9.06 5.56
C HIS A 277 20.00 -8.26 4.92
N ARG A 278 20.11 -8.37 3.60
CA ARG A 278 21.19 -7.79 2.79
C ARG A 278 21.41 -6.29 3.01
N ALA A 279 20.35 -5.52 3.28
CA ALA A 279 20.46 -4.08 3.55
C ALA A 279 21.33 -3.71 4.76
N VAL A 280 21.45 -4.59 5.75
CA VAL A 280 22.17 -4.35 7.01
C VAL A 280 23.31 -5.34 7.28
N GLU A 281 23.29 -6.51 6.63
CA GLU A 281 24.32 -7.55 6.80
C GLU A 281 25.38 -7.52 5.70
N THR A 282 24.97 -7.28 4.45
CA THR A 282 25.87 -7.41 3.30
C THR A 282 26.78 -6.19 3.18
N VAL A 283 28.09 -6.44 3.26
CA VAL A 283 29.13 -5.43 3.09
C VAL A 283 29.75 -5.52 1.70
N LEU A 284 29.80 -4.38 1.03
CA LEU A 284 30.26 -4.26 -0.34
C LEU A 284 30.97 -2.92 -0.51
N GLU A 285 31.93 -2.85 -1.41
CA GLU A 285 32.60 -1.59 -1.72
C GLU A 285 31.63 -0.63 -2.44
N PRO A 286 31.49 0.63 -1.97
CA PRO A 286 30.54 1.60 -2.53
C PRO A 286 30.98 2.21 -3.86
N GLY A 287 32.26 2.06 -4.22
CA GLY A 287 32.82 2.65 -5.43
C GLY A 287 32.64 4.18 -5.47
N SER A 288 32.34 4.71 -6.66
CA SER A 288 32.18 6.15 -6.88
C SER A 288 31.04 6.81 -6.09
N THR A 289 30.11 6.05 -5.46
CA THR A 289 29.13 6.64 -4.54
C THR A 289 29.77 7.20 -3.26
N PHE A 290 31.04 6.88 -3.00
CA PHE A 290 31.80 7.40 -1.85
C PHE A 290 32.51 8.74 -2.12
N LYS A 291 32.73 9.10 -3.40
CA LYS A 291 33.38 10.38 -3.78
C LYS A 291 32.77 11.63 -3.15
N PRO A 292 31.44 11.76 -3.01
CA PRO A 292 30.84 12.92 -2.35
C PRO A 292 31.32 13.12 -0.90
N ILE A 293 31.64 12.04 -0.17
CA ILE A 293 32.19 12.13 1.19
C ILE A 293 33.62 12.69 1.17
N VAL A 294 34.43 12.26 0.20
CA VAL A 294 35.81 12.78 0.00
C VAL A 294 35.80 14.24 -0.44
N VAL A 295 34.90 14.63 -1.34
CA VAL A 295 34.70 16.02 -1.74
C VAL A 295 34.22 16.87 -0.56
N ALA A 296 33.30 16.35 0.25
CA ALA A 296 32.85 17.02 1.47
C ALA A 296 34.01 17.24 2.46
N ALA A 297 34.88 16.24 2.66
CA ALA A 297 36.08 16.37 3.50
C ALA A 297 37.02 17.47 2.99
N ALA A 298 37.27 17.53 1.68
CA ALA A 298 38.12 18.55 1.07
C ALA A 298 37.55 19.98 1.20
N LEU A 299 36.23 20.13 1.04
CA LEU A 299 35.51 21.39 1.25
C LEU A 299 35.53 21.81 2.72
N GLN A 300 35.27 20.87 3.65
CA GLN A 300 35.29 21.10 5.09
C GLN A 300 36.68 21.52 5.58
N ALA A 301 37.74 20.93 5.01
CA ALA A 301 39.13 21.28 5.29
C ALA A 301 39.57 22.63 4.69
N GLY A 302 38.73 23.26 3.86
CA GLY A 302 39.07 24.51 3.16
C GLY A 302 40.14 24.36 2.07
N VAL A 303 40.47 23.13 1.67
CA VAL A 303 41.49 22.84 0.63
C VAL A 303 40.98 23.22 -0.76
N VAL A 304 39.67 23.20 -0.95
CA VAL A 304 38.96 23.65 -2.14
C VAL A 304 37.71 24.43 -1.76
N ARG A 305 37.21 25.24 -2.69
CA ARG A 305 35.92 25.93 -2.64
C ARG A 305 34.97 25.35 -3.69
N PRO A 306 33.64 25.56 -3.59
CA PRO A 306 32.67 25.03 -4.56
C PRO A 306 32.94 25.44 -6.02
N ASP A 307 33.54 26.60 -6.23
CA ASP A 307 33.91 27.18 -7.54
C ASP A 307 35.33 26.80 -8.00
N SER A 308 36.05 25.97 -7.23
CA SER A 308 37.43 25.61 -7.55
C SER A 308 37.53 24.76 -8.82
N LEU A 309 38.61 24.97 -9.56
CA LEU A 309 39.01 24.13 -10.67
C LEU A 309 39.96 23.03 -10.18
N VAL A 310 39.76 21.82 -10.69
CA VAL A 310 40.52 20.62 -10.35
C VAL A 310 41.16 20.08 -11.63
N ASP A 311 42.48 19.99 -11.63
CA ASP A 311 43.22 19.39 -12.73
C ASP A 311 43.01 17.87 -12.77
N CYS A 312 42.30 17.40 -13.79
CA CYS A 312 42.03 15.98 -14.06
C CYS A 312 42.78 15.52 -15.33
N SER A 313 43.80 16.25 -15.76
CA SER A 313 44.61 15.94 -16.94
C SER A 313 45.47 14.68 -16.77
N GLY A 314 45.96 14.16 -17.91
CA GLY A 314 46.82 12.98 -17.96
C GLY A 314 46.09 11.64 -18.08
N GLY A 315 44.75 11.63 -18.09
CA GLY A 315 43.95 10.41 -18.19
C GLY A 315 44.04 9.49 -16.96
N GLY A 316 44.62 9.98 -15.86
CA GLY A 316 44.87 9.24 -14.63
C GLY A 316 45.81 9.99 -13.69
N VAL A 317 46.21 9.33 -12.59
CA VAL A 317 47.14 9.86 -11.59
C VAL A 317 48.11 8.77 -11.12
N GLN A 318 49.39 9.13 -11.00
CA GLN A 318 50.42 8.26 -10.44
C GLN A 318 50.41 8.40 -8.90
N VAL A 319 50.22 7.30 -8.18
CA VAL A 319 50.26 7.27 -6.71
C VAL A 319 51.09 6.07 -6.27
N ALA A 320 52.12 6.31 -5.46
CA ALA A 320 52.99 5.27 -4.88
C ALA A 320 53.45 4.17 -5.88
N GLY A 321 53.79 4.55 -7.11
CA GLY A 321 54.25 3.64 -8.17
C GLY A 321 53.15 3.05 -9.06
N PHE A 322 51.87 3.25 -8.74
CA PHE A 322 50.72 2.78 -9.53
C PHE A 322 50.07 3.90 -10.33
N PHE A 323 49.73 3.63 -11.60
CA PHE A 323 48.99 4.57 -12.44
C PHE A 323 47.51 4.24 -12.44
N ILE A 324 46.71 5.07 -11.78
CA ILE A 324 45.27 4.88 -11.64
C ILE A 324 44.56 5.68 -12.74
N ARG A 325 43.81 5.00 -13.61
CA ARG A 325 43.19 5.59 -14.80
C ARG A 325 41.81 6.17 -14.53
N ASP A 326 41.47 7.23 -15.24
CA ASP A 326 40.09 7.64 -15.47
C ASP A 326 39.46 6.79 -16.58
N HIS A 327 38.13 6.66 -16.55
CA HIS A 327 37.41 5.98 -17.61
C HIS A 327 37.40 6.78 -18.93
N ALA A 328 37.63 8.10 -18.86
CA ALA A 328 37.79 8.99 -20.00
C ALA A 328 38.90 10.02 -19.74
N ARG A 329 39.41 10.67 -20.79
CA ARG A 329 40.42 11.73 -20.65
C ARG A 329 39.74 13.07 -20.38
N TYR A 330 40.12 13.70 -19.27
CA TYR A 330 39.63 15.02 -18.90
C TYR A 330 40.76 16.05 -18.90
N GLY A 331 40.39 17.34 -18.91
CA GLY A 331 41.30 18.45 -18.69
C GLY A 331 41.14 19.00 -17.28
N ILE A 332 41.16 20.32 -17.16
CA ILE A 332 40.80 21.00 -15.91
C ILE A 332 39.26 21.04 -15.82
N LEU A 333 38.71 20.52 -14.73
CA LEU A 333 37.26 20.46 -14.49
C LEU A 333 36.86 21.34 -13.31
N PRO A 334 35.73 22.06 -13.35
CA PRO A 334 35.09 22.56 -12.15
C PRO A 334 34.84 21.44 -11.13
N LEU A 335 34.94 21.74 -9.83
CA LEU A 335 34.76 20.75 -8.76
C LEU A 335 33.46 19.93 -8.91
N ALA A 336 32.36 20.58 -9.28
CA ALA A 336 31.09 19.91 -9.54
C ALA A 336 31.20 18.82 -10.63
N GLN A 337 31.97 19.07 -11.70
CA GLN A 337 32.15 18.12 -12.80
C GLN A 337 33.06 16.94 -12.43
N VAL A 338 33.90 17.06 -11.40
CA VAL A 338 34.62 15.91 -10.83
C VAL A 338 33.62 14.85 -10.35
N LEU A 339 32.50 15.27 -9.73
CA LEU A 339 31.41 14.38 -9.36
C LEU A 339 30.54 14.00 -10.56
N SER A 340 30.12 14.97 -11.41
CA SER A 340 29.24 14.69 -12.57
C SER A 340 29.84 13.63 -13.50
N PHE A 341 31.11 13.80 -13.86
CA PHE A 341 31.86 12.88 -14.71
C PHE A 341 32.60 11.81 -13.91
N SER A 342 32.44 11.78 -12.59
CA SER A 342 33.03 10.72 -11.75
C SER A 342 34.54 10.51 -11.99
N SER A 343 35.32 11.58 -12.16
CA SER A 343 36.79 11.48 -12.39
C SER A 343 37.47 10.86 -11.15
N ASN A 344 38.21 9.78 -11.36
CA ASN A 344 39.10 9.15 -10.38
C ASN A 344 40.30 10.05 -10.11
N ALA A 345 40.94 10.59 -11.15
CA ALA A 345 42.09 11.48 -11.01
C ALA A 345 41.77 12.72 -10.16
N GLY A 346 40.64 13.38 -10.44
CA GLY A 346 40.17 14.52 -9.66
C GLY A 346 39.90 14.17 -8.19
N ALA A 347 39.15 13.08 -7.94
CA ALA A 347 38.85 12.63 -6.57
C ALA A 347 40.10 12.25 -5.78
N ILE A 348 41.05 11.54 -6.40
CA ILE A 348 42.31 11.13 -5.76
C ILE A 348 43.17 12.36 -5.44
N ARG A 349 43.28 13.31 -6.36
CA ARG A 349 44.04 14.55 -6.11
C ARG A 349 43.42 15.36 -4.97
N LEU A 350 42.10 15.39 -4.84
CA LEU A 350 41.42 16.00 -3.69
C LEU A 350 41.74 15.27 -2.39
N ALA A 351 41.68 13.92 -2.39
CA ALA A 351 42.02 13.12 -1.21
C ALA A 351 43.48 13.31 -0.78
N LEU A 352 44.44 13.30 -1.71
CA LEU A 352 45.86 13.50 -1.42
C LEU A 352 46.20 14.92 -0.93
N ARG A 353 45.43 15.93 -1.36
CA ARG A 353 45.57 17.32 -0.88
C ARG A 353 44.88 17.56 0.46
N THR A 354 43.94 16.70 0.86
CA THR A 354 43.23 16.79 2.13
C THR A 354 44.10 16.18 3.23
N PRO A 355 44.31 16.84 4.38
CA PRO A 355 45.04 16.24 5.49
C PRO A 355 44.45 14.87 5.86
N ALA A 356 45.30 13.85 5.99
CA ALA A 356 44.85 12.48 6.24
C ALA A 356 44.01 12.37 7.53
N THR A 357 44.35 13.15 8.56
CA THR A 357 43.56 13.26 9.79
C THR A 357 42.16 13.78 9.53
N THR A 358 42.01 14.87 8.76
CA THR A 358 40.69 15.44 8.44
C THR A 358 39.87 14.52 7.55
N LEU A 359 40.49 13.80 6.61
CA LEU A 359 39.81 12.80 5.80
C LEU A 359 39.29 11.65 6.68
N ASP A 360 40.12 11.11 7.57
CA ASP A 360 39.77 10.04 8.51
C ASP A 360 38.66 10.48 9.47
N GLU A 361 38.81 11.64 10.12
CA GLU A 361 37.82 12.22 11.02
C GLU A 361 36.47 12.44 10.32
N THR A 362 36.48 12.91 9.07
CA THR A 362 35.25 13.10 8.30
C THR A 362 34.58 11.74 8.05
N ILE A 363 35.30 10.74 7.55
CA ILE A 363 34.75 9.40 7.28
C ILE A 363 34.16 8.77 8.56
N GLN A 364 34.87 8.87 9.69
CA GLN A 364 34.36 8.43 10.98
C GLN A 364 33.14 9.25 11.44
N ALA A 365 33.11 10.56 11.14
CA ALA A 365 31.99 11.43 11.47
C ALA A 365 30.71 11.06 10.67
N PHE A 366 30.83 10.57 9.44
CA PHE A 366 29.71 9.97 8.71
C PHE A 366 29.22 8.63 9.29
N GLY A 367 29.99 8.04 10.22
CA GLY A 367 29.62 6.83 10.96
C GLY A 367 30.13 5.52 10.37
N PHE A 368 31.05 5.56 9.40
CA PHE A 368 31.65 4.36 8.81
C PHE A 368 32.58 3.63 9.79
N GLY A 369 32.64 2.30 9.68
CA GLY A 369 33.38 1.42 10.59
C GLY A 369 32.66 1.13 11.92
N LYS A 370 31.40 1.56 12.05
CA LYS A 370 30.53 1.33 13.22
C LYS A 370 29.13 0.94 12.75
N THR A 371 28.39 0.24 13.60
CA THR A 371 26.97 -0.02 13.38
C THR A 371 26.16 1.29 13.39
N THR A 372 25.09 1.35 12.61
CA THR A 372 24.20 2.52 12.57
C THR A 372 23.32 2.62 13.81
N GLY A 373 23.10 1.49 14.48
CA GLY A 373 22.25 1.39 15.67
C GLY A 373 20.78 1.19 15.32
N VAL A 374 20.45 0.75 14.11
CA VAL A 374 19.07 0.36 13.75
C VAL A 374 18.59 -0.78 14.65
N GLU A 375 17.27 -0.87 14.92
CA GLU A 375 16.68 -1.89 15.79
C GLU A 375 16.57 -3.29 15.14
N LEU A 376 17.61 -3.71 14.39
CA LEU A 376 17.70 -5.01 13.76
C LEU A 376 18.92 -5.79 14.27
N PRO A 377 18.83 -7.12 14.43
CA PRO A 377 19.97 -7.94 14.81
C PRO A 377 20.97 -8.07 13.65
N ALA A 378 22.16 -8.58 13.96
CA ALA A 378 23.20 -8.92 12.98
C ALA A 378 23.67 -7.76 12.08
N GLU A 379 23.45 -6.50 12.48
CA GLU A 379 23.96 -5.35 11.76
C GLU A 379 25.49 -5.40 11.63
N SER A 380 25.98 -5.30 10.38
CA SER A 380 27.41 -5.22 10.13
C SER A 380 27.95 -3.81 10.37
N PRO A 381 29.11 -3.65 11.03
CA PRO A 381 29.77 -2.34 11.17
C PRO A 381 30.41 -1.85 9.86
N GLY A 382 30.38 -2.65 8.78
CA GLY A 382 31.18 -2.41 7.59
C GLY A 382 32.66 -2.76 7.81
N LEU A 383 33.49 -2.44 6.82
CA LEU A 383 34.94 -2.58 6.90
C LEU A 383 35.57 -1.21 6.61
N TYR A 384 36.17 -0.61 7.62
CA TYR A 384 36.96 0.61 7.48
C TYR A 384 38.08 0.59 8.52
N ARG A 385 39.31 0.92 8.10
CA ARG A 385 40.48 0.95 8.98
C ARG A 385 40.84 2.41 9.26
N PRO A 386 40.57 2.92 10.48
CA PRO A 386 40.83 4.32 10.79
C PRO A 386 42.33 4.61 10.81
N LEU A 387 42.72 5.87 10.60
CA LEU A 387 44.13 6.28 10.60
C LEU A 387 44.84 5.94 11.93
N SER A 388 44.11 5.98 13.04
CA SER A 388 44.60 5.66 14.38
C SER A 388 45.12 4.22 14.53
N SER A 389 44.71 3.28 13.66
CA SER A 389 45.23 1.91 13.67
C SER A 389 46.57 1.76 12.94
N ARG A 390 47.21 2.86 12.53
CA ARG A 390 48.48 2.92 11.76
C ARG A 390 48.46 2.08 10.48
N SER A 391 47.28 1.88 9.91
CA SER A 391 47.07 0.94 8.79
C SER A 391 47.06 1.60 7.42
N TRP A 392 47.10 2.93 7.34
CA TRP A 392 47.06 3.65 6.07
C TRP A 392 48.40 3.55 5.37
N SER A 393 48.36 3.05 4.13
CA SER A 393 49.49 3.12 3.21
C SER A 393 49.48 4.43 2.44
N ALA A 394 50.53 4.70 1.65
CA ALA A 394 50.53 5.81 0.70
C ALA A 394 49.43 5.71 -0.38
N LEU A 395 48.83 4.53 -0.57
CA LEU A 395 47.72 4.30 -1.50
C LEU A 395 46.34 4.51 -0.86
N THR A 396 46.23 4.45 0.47
CA THR A 396 44.93 4.44 1.15
C THR A 396 44.06 5.67 0.85
N PRO A 397 44.57 6.92 0.84
CA PRO A 397 43.76 8.07 0.44
C PRO A 397 43.23 7.96 -1.00
N ALA A 398 44.01 7.37 -1.92
CA ALA A 398 43.58 7.13 -3.28
C ALA A 398 42.53 6.02 -3.35
N GLY A 399 42.71 4.91 -2.62
CA GLY A 399 41.71 3.85 -2.50
C GLY A 399 40.37 4.37 -1.98
N LEU A 400 40.39 5.11 -0.88
CA LEU A 400 39.19 5.73 -0.29
C LEU A 400 38.50 6.69 -1.25
N ALA A 401 39.26 7.47 -2.05
CA ALA A 401 38.70 8.33 -3.09
C ALA A 401 37.93 7.59 -4.18
N LEU A 402 38.22 6.30 -4.37
CA LEU A 402 37.52 5.43 -5.31
C LEU A 402 36.42 4.60 -4.65
N GLY A 403 36.25 4.71 -3.32
CA GLY A 403 35.38 3.84 -2.54
C GLY A 403 35.94 2.41 -2.43
N GLN A 404 37.27 2.26 -2.46
CA GLN A 404 38.02 1.04 -2.18
C GLN A 404 38.72 1.16 -0.82
N GLU A 405 39.17 0.05 -0.24
CA GLU A 405 39.63 -0.02 1.16
C GLU A 405 38.55 0.34 2.20
N ILE A 406 37.30 0.42 1.75
CA ILE A 406 36.11 0.60 2.58
C ILE A 406 34.97 -0.24 2.02
N SER A 407 34.27 -0.97 2.90
CA SER A 407 33.04 -1.70 2.55
C SER A 407 31.92 -1.28 3.48
N VAL A 408 30.75 -1.05 2.91
CA VAL A 408 29.59 -0.46 3.62
C VAL A 408 28.36 -1.31 3.37
N THR A 409 27.37 -1.18 4.26
CA THR A 409 26.01 -1.68 4.02
C THR A 409 25.20 -0.63 3.25
N ALA A 410 24.12 -1.07 2.59
CA ALA A 410 23.22 -0.14 1.91
C ALA A 410 22.59 0.88 2.89
N LEU A 411 22.30 0.45 4.12
CA LEU A 411 21.79 1.33 5.18
C LEU A 411 22.82 2.38 5.62
N GLN A 412 24.10 2.00 5.80
CA GLN A 412 25.16 2.96 6.11
C GLN A 412 25.31 4.02 5.01
N LEU A 413 25.24 3.61 3.75
CA LEU A 413 25.30 4.54 2.61
C LEU A 413 24.08 5.48 2.57
N ALA A 414 22.88 4.96 2.82
CA ALA A 414 21.66 5.78 2.91
C ALA A 414 21.76 6.81 4.05
N ARG A 415 22.25 6.39 5.22
CA ARG A 415 22.51 7.28 6.36
C ARG A 415 23.51 8.38 6.02
N ALA A 416 24.58 8.05 5.28
CA ALA A 416 25.55 9.04 4.84
C ALA A 416 24.95 10.06 3.86
N TYR A 417 24.11 9.61 2.91
CA TYR A 417 23.44 10.52 1.96
C TYR A 417 22.39 11.41 2.63
N ALA A 418 21.79 10.98 3.74
CA ALA A 418 20.91 11.82 4.54
C ALA A 418 21.61 13.08 5.07
N VAL A 419 22.92 13.02 5.38
CA VAL A 419 23.71 14.19 5.80
C VAL A 419 23.70 15.28 4.74
N PHE A 420 23.80 14.93 3.46
CA PHE A 420 23.69 15.91 2.37
C PHE A 420 22.26 16.43 2.20
N ALA A 421 21.28 15.54 2.39
CA ALA A 421 19.87 15.83 2.19
C ALA A 421 19.24 16.71 3.30
N ASN A 422 19.79 16.69 4.52
CA ASN A 422 19.22 17.37 5.70
C ASN A 422 20.06 18.52 6.26
N GLY A 423 21.00 19.07 5.47
CA GLY A 423 21.79 20.24 5.88
C GLY A 423 22.96 19.92 6.83
N GLY A 424 23.54 18.73 6.71
CA GLY A 424 24.77 18.34 7.39
C GLY A 424 24.60 17.60 8.70
N LEU A 425 23.41 17.04 8.97
CA LEU A 425 23.09 16.34 10.21
C LEU A 425 23.10 14.82 10.00
N LEU A 426 23.76 14.09 10.90
CA LEU A 426 23.71 12.63 10.94
C LEU A 426 22.57 12.19 11.85
N VAL A 427 21.61 11.49 11.26
CA VAL A 427 20.47 10.87 11.95
C VAL A 427 20.77 9.40 12.27
N ARG A 428 20.05 8.82 13.24
CA ARG A 428 20.05 7.39 13.51
C ARG A 428 18.92 6.74 12.70
N PRO A 429 19.19 5.74 11.85
CA PRO A 429 18.13 4.98 11.20
C PRO A 429 17.24 4.31 12.25
N THR A 430 15.94 4.52 12.14
CA THR A 430 14.94 4.05 13.12
C THR A 430 13.90 3.21 12.40
N LEU A 431 13.64 2.00 12.91
CA LEU A 431 12.65 1.07 12.38
C LEU A 431 11.41 0.95 13.27
N ILE A 432 11.54 1.16 14.58
CA ILE A 432 10.41 1.09 15.53
C ILE A 432 9.79 2.48 15.65
N HIS A 433 8.55 2.63 15.19
CA HIS A 433 7.80 3.88 15.31
C HIS A 433 7.20 4.03 16.71
N GLN A 434 6.56 2.98 17.22
CA GLN A 434 6.03 2.93 18.59
C GLN A 434 5.69 1.50 19.02
N VAL A 435 5.60 1.30 20.34
CA VAL A 435 5.18 0.05 20.98
C VAL A 435 3.92 0.34 21.79
N ARG A 436 2.87 -0.46 21.57
CA ARG A 436 1.55 -0.29 22.20
C ARG A 436 1.20 -1.49 23.06
N ASP A 437 0.51 -1.25 24.17
CA ASP A 437 -0.07 -2.31 24.98
C ASP A 437 -1.39 -2.86 24.38
N ALA A 438 -1.98 -3.84 25.06
CA ALA A 438 -3.23 -4.47 24.63
C ALA A 438 -4.45 -3.51 24.61
N THR A 439 -4.36 -2.35 25.28
CA THR A 439 -5.41 -1.32 25.27
C THR A 439 -5.19 -0.27 24.19
N GLY A 440 -4.08 -0.37 23.44
CA GLY A 440 -3.70 0.55 22.38
C GLY A 440 -2.92 1.77 22.87
N HIS A 441 -2.58 1.85 24.16
CA HIS A 441 -1.76 2.95 24.68
C HIS A 441 -0.29 2.77 24.30
N THR A 442 0.34 3.85 23.83
CA THR A 442 1.77 3.84 23.50
C THR A 442 2.62 3.81 24.77
N VAL A 443 3.36 2.73 24.96
CA VAL A 443 4.24 2.50 26.11
C VAL A 443 5.68 2.93 25.80
N VAL A 444 6.11 2.78 24.55
CA VAL A 444 7.40 3.26 24.06
C VAL A 444 7.16 3.99 22.75
N ALA A 445 7.44 5.30 22.71
CA ALA A 445 7.57 6.02 21.46
C ALA A 445 8.97 5.74 20.87
N GLY A 446 9.07 5.54 19.56
CA GLY A 446 10.35 5.42 18.86
C GLY A 446 11.19 6.66 19.15
N GLY A 447 12.24 6.52 19.96
CA GLY A 447 13.09 7.64 20.36
C GLY A 447 14.05 8.00 19.24
N GLN A 448 13.97 9.23 18.73
CA GLN A 448 14.96 9.77 17.81
C GLN A 448 16.06 10.47 18.63
N PRO A 449 17.28 9.91 18.72
CA PRO A 449 18.37 10.63 19.33
C PRO A 449 18.62 11.93 18.57
N THR A 450 19.01 12.99 19.28
CA THR A 450 19.27 14.30 18.70
C THR A 450 20.27 14.17 17.53
N PRO A 451 19.91 14.63 16.31
CA PRO A 451 20.80 14.55 15.16
C PRO A 451 22.14 15.24 15.46
N ARG A 452 23.25 14.63 15.03
CA ARG A 452 24.60 15.15 15.25
C ARG A 452 25.09 15.90 14.03
N ARG A 453 25.57 17.14 14.18
CA ARG A 453 26.20 17.87 13.06
C ARG A 453 27.51 17.18 12.64
N VAL A 454 27.59 16.85 11.36
CA VAL A 454 28.77 16.25 10.71
C VAL A 454 29.37 17.20 9.70
N LEU A 455 28.54 17.90 8.92
CA LEU A 455 28.99 18.92 7.98
C LEU A 455 28.47 20.31 8.35
N ALA A 456 29.23 21.32 7.94
CA ALA A 456 28.73 22.69 7.88
C ALA A 456 27.55 22.74 6.86
N PRO A 457 26.46 23.48 7.15
CA PRO A 457 25.31 23.58 6.24
C PRO A 457 25.69 23.97 4.80
N GLU A 458 26.67 24.85 4.66
CA GLU A 458 27.14 25.37 3.37
C GLU A 458 27.86 24.28 2.56
N VAL A 459 28.64 23.43 3.24
CA VAL A 459 29.30 22.27 2.62
C VAL A 459 28.27 21.23 2.17
N ALA A 460 27.29 20.93 3.04
CA ALA A 460 26.22 19.99 2.69
C ALA A 460 25.40 20.48 1.48
N ALA A 461 25.04 21.77 1.46
CA ALA A 461 24.34 22.39 0.34
C ALA A 461 25.16 22.39 -0.96
N ALA A 462 26.46 22.69 -0.87
CA ALA A 462 27.36 22.66 -2.03
C ALA A 462 27.44 21.25 -2.63
N VAL A 463 27.64 20.21 -1.80
CA VAL A 463 27.69 18.83 -2.29
C VAL A 463 26.33 18.38 -2.83
N ALA A 464 25.21 18.75 -2.19
CA ALA A 464 23.88 18.44 -2.70
C ALA A 464 23.63 19.04 -4.10
N SER A 465 24.08 20.28 -4.33
CA SER A 465 24.02 20.91 -5.66
C SER A 465 24.91 20.21 -6.69
N MET A 466 26.09 19.74 -6.30
CA MET A 466 26.95 18.95 -7.19
C MET A 466 26.32 17.59 -7.53
N LEU A 467 25.68 16.94 -6.56
CA LEU A 467 24.98 15.67 -6.75
C LEU A 467 23.74 15.80 -7.65
N GLU A 468 23.07 16.96 -7.63
CA GLU A 468 22.02 17.26 -8.61
C GLU A 468 22.59 17.29 -10.03
N ARG A 469 23.76 17.91 -10.23
CA ARG A 469 24.41 17.97 -11.55
C ARG A 469 24.81 16.59 -12.09
N VAL A 470 25.14 15.64 -11.23
CA VAL A 470 25.38 14.25 -11.65
C VAL A 470 24.16 13.68 -12.38
N VAL A 471 22.95 14.01 -11.91
CA VAL A 471 21.70 13.52 -12.48
C VAL A 471 21.31 14.34 -13.71
N THR A 472 21.55 15.66 -13.74
CA THR A 472 21.16 16.49 -14.89
C THR A 472 22.10 16.35 -16.09
N GLU A 473 23.42 16.36 -15.87
CA GLU A 473 24.43 16.40 -16.94
C GLU A 473 25.44 15.25 -16.90
N GLY A 474 25.54 14.54 -15.78
CA GLY A 474 26.59 13.55 -15.52
C GLY A 474 26.20 12.08 -15.75
N THR A 475 26.86 11.23 -14.97
CA THR A 475 26.74 9.76 -15.01
C THR A 475 25.42 9.20 -14.47
N GLY A 476 24.54 10.04 -13.88
CA GLY A 476 23.31 9.64 -13.22
C GLY A 476 22.02 9.95 -14.00
N LYS A 477 22.09 10.28 -15.30
CA LYS A 477 20.93 10.75 -16.10
C LYS A 477 19.72 9.84 -16.07
N ALA A 478 19.93 8.52 -16.03
CA ALA A 478 18.82 7.56 -16.00
C ALA A 478 18.00 7.58 -14.69
N ALA A 479 18.48 8.27 -13.64
CA ALA A 479 17.75 8.48 -12.40
C ALA A 479 16.88 9.75 -12.40
N GLN A 480 16.83 10.50 -13.52
CA GLN A 480 15.96 11.66 -13.67
C GLN A 480 14.49 11.26 -13.51
N VAL A 481 13.72 12.12 -12.84
CA VAL A 481 12.27 11.96 -12.71
C VAL A 481 11.62 13.21 -13.30
N ALA A 482 10.71 13.01 -14.26
CA ALA A 482 10.01 14.11 -14.91
C ALA A 482 9.28 15.00 -13.90
N GLY A 483 9.49 16.32 -13.98
CA GLY A 483 8.86 17.30 -13.08
C GLY A 483 9.50 17.43 -11.70
N PHE A 484 10.56 16.67 -11.37
CA PHE A 484 11.24 16.74 -10.08
C PHE A 484 12.75 16.86 -10.21
N ARG A 485 13.34 17.61 -9.29
CA ARG A 485 14.78 17.73 -9.14
C ARG A 485 15.28 16.61 -8.22
N VAL A 486 16.27 15.86 -8.70
CA VAL A 486 16.84 14.68 -8.03
C VAL A 486 18.34 14.86 -7.92
N ALA A 487 18.91 14.52 -6.77
CA ALA A 487 20.35 14.47 -6.56
C ALA A 487 20.80 13.04 -6.29
N GLY A 488 21.95 12.63 -6.81
CA GLY A 488 22.46 11.30 -6.54
C GLY A 488 23.77 10.98 -7.24
N LYS A 489 24.28 9.77 -7.02
CA LYS A 489 25.53 9.29 -7.59
C LYS A 489 25.46 7.81 -7.92
N THR A 490 26.00 7.46 -9.08
CA THR A 490 26.29 6.08 -9.49
C THR A 490 27.64 5.60 -8.94
N GLY A 491 27.73 4.31 -8.64
CA GLY A 491 29.00 3.64 -8.33
C GLY A 491 28.99 2.19 -8.80
N THR A 492 30.05 1.79 -9.47
CA THR A 492 30.33 0.39 -9.79
C THR A 492 31.62 0.00 -9.09
N ALA A 493 31.62 -1.10 -8.34
CA ALA A 493 32.80 -1.60 -7.65
C ALA A 493 33.03 -3.08 -7.97
N GLN A 494 34.29 -3.47 -8.14
CA GLN A 494 34.65 -4.88 -8.29
C GLN A 494 34.57 -5.58 -6.93
N LYS A 495 34.06 -6.81 -6.93
CA LYS A 495 33.92 -7.58 -5.70
C LYS A 495 35.21 -8.33 -5.38
N ALA A 496 35.75 -8.09 -4.19
CA ALA A 496 36.82 -8.92 -3.65
C ALA A 496 36.24 -10.25 -3.16
N VAL A 497 36.78 -11.36 -3.65
CA VAL A 497 36.45 -12.72 -3.21
C VAL A 497 37.75 -13.35 -2.72
N GLU A 498 37.76 -13.81 -1.46
CA GLU A 498 38.94 -14.43 -0.82
C GLU A 498 40.19 -13.51 -0.80
N GLY A 499 39.99 -12.19 -0.67
CA GLY A 499 41.09 -11.22 -0.60
C GLY A 499 41.66 -10.77 -1.95
N SER A 500 41.08 -11.22 -3.07
CA SER A 500 41.45 -10.78 -4.42
C SER A 500 40.24 -10.32 -5.23
N TYR A 501 40.41 -9.31 -6.08
CA TYR A 501 39.36 -8.90 -7.03
C TYR A 501 39.19 -9.96 -8.12
N LYS A 502 37.96 -10.48 -8.30
CA LYS A 502 37.67 -11.44 -9.38
C LYS A 502 37.05 -10.72 -10.57
N SER A 503 37.60 -10.95 -11.77
CA SER A 503 37.06 -10.43 -13.02
C SER A 503 35.61 -10.90 -13.22
N GLY A 504 34.74 -9.98 -13.67
CA GLY A 504 33.32 -10.26 -13.96
C GLY A 504 32.35 -10.13 -12.78
N ARG A 505 32.82 -9.93 -11.53
CA ARG A 505 31.93 -9.75 -10.36
C ARG A 505 31.94 -8.32 -9.87
N HIS A 506 30.78 -7.66 -9.92
CA HIS A 506 30.63 -6.26 -9.58
C HIS A 506 29.40 -6.00 -8.72
N ALA A 507 29.42 -4.91 -7.96
CA ALA A 507 28.24 -4.34 -7.32
C ALA A 507 27.87 -3.03 -8.02
N ALA A 508 26.60 -2.90 -8.40
CA ALA A 508 26.05 -1.72 -9.07
C ALA A 508 25.20 -0.90 -8.09
N TRP A 509 25.62 0.33 -7.82
CA TRP A 509 25.02 1.23 -6.82
C TRP A 509 24.43 2.48 -7.45
N PHE A 510 23.30 2.90 -6.91
CA PHE A 510 22.84 4.28 -7.00
C PHE A 510 22.38 4.75 -5.63
N ALA A 511 22.91 5.88 -5.17
CA ALA A 511 22.49 6.53 -3.94
C ALA A 511 22.08 7.97 -4.23
N GLY A 512 20.93 8.40 -3.72
CA GLY A 512 20.40 9.73 -4.02
C GLY A 512 19.27 10.15 -3.09
N PHE A 513 18.78 11.37 -3.29
CA PHE A 513 17.69 11.93 -2.51
C PHE A 513 16.85 12.91 -3.34
N PHE A 514 15.59 13.03 -2.96
CA PHE A 514 14.58 13.80 -3.67
C PHE A 514 13.37 14.17 -2.77
N PRO A 515 12.52 15.11 -3.21
CA PRO A 515 12.78 16.09 -4.27
C PRO A 515 13.67 17.21 -3.76
N LEU A 516 14.42 17.87 -4.64
CA LEU A 516 15.06 19.15 -4.34
C LEU A 516 14.09 20.32 -4.58
N PRO A 517 14.17 21.42 -3.80
CA PRO A 517 15.20 21.74 -2.81
C PRO A 517 14.93 21.24 -1.38
N GLN A 518 13.82 20.52 -1.13
CA GLN A 518 13.46 20.01 0.20
C GLN A 518 13.40 18.48 0.20
N PRO A 519 14.53 17.79 0.37
CA PRO A 519 14.58 16.33 0.34
C PRO A 519 13.67 15.74 1.40
N ARG A 520 12.81 14.82 0.99
CA ARG A 520 11.92 14.04 1.87
C ARG A 520 12.25 12.56 1.87
N MET A 521 13.08 12.13 0.92
CA MET A 521 13.49 10.75 0.76
C MET A 521 14.96 10.68 0.40
N VAL A 522 15.70 9.84 1.10
CA VAL A 522 16.95 9.25 0.61
C VAL A 522 16.61 7.86 0.12
N LEU A 523 17.09 7.52 -1.07
CA LEU A 523 16.94 6.20 -1.67
C LEU A 523 18.31 5.66 -2.06
N VAL A 524 18.59 4.41 -1.71
CA VAL A 524 19.78 3.67 -2.16
C VAL A 524 19.29 2.39 -2.83
N VAL A 525 19.83 2.10 -4.01
CA VAL A 525 19.59 0.87 -4.77
C VAL A 525 20.93 0.20 -5.04
N CYS A 526 21.01 -1.10 -4.76
CA CYS A 526 22.18 -1.93 -5.00
C CYS A 526 21.76 -3.22 -5.69
N VAL A 527 22.46 -3.60 -6.76
CA VAL A 527 22.36 -4.92 -7.39
C VAL A 527 23.73 -5.61 -7.29
N ASP A 528 23.76 -6.77 -6.64
CA ASP A 528 24.95 -7.58 -6.39
C ASP A 528 25.15 -8.61 -7.51
N GLU A 529 26.29 -8.52 -8.19
CA GLU A 529 26.68 -9.39 -9.32
C GLU A 529 25.64 -9.42 -10.46
N PRO A 530 25.24 -8.28 -11.06
CA PRO A 530 24.34 -8.27 -12.21
C PRO A 530 24.98 -8.98 -13.42
N GLU A 531 24.19 -9.72 -14.18
CA GLU A 531 24.69 -10.62 -15.24
C GLU A 531 24.71 -9.95 -16.62
N ALA A 532 23.68 -9.15 -16.95
CA ALA A 532 23.54 -8.55 -18.27
C ALA A 532 24.54 -7.39 -18.52
N THR A 533 24.63 -6.46 -17.57
CA THR A 533 25.56 -5.32 -17.58
C THR A 533 25.96 -4.99 -16.15
N TYR A 534 27.21 -4.60 -15.94
CA TYR A 534 27.73 -4.24 -14.61
C TYR A 534 27.73 -2.73 -14.36
N TRP A 535 27.34 -1.93 -15.35
CA TRP A 535 27.34 -0.47 -15.21
C TRP A 535 26.16 0.01 -14.39
N ALA A 536 26.43 0.67 -13.27
CA ALA A 536 25.40 1.17 -12.38
C ALA A 536 24.47 2.22 -13.03
N ALA A 537 24.95 2.92 -14.05
CA ALA A 537 24.15 3.85 -14.84
C ALA A 537 23.05 3.16 -15.68
N GLU A 538 23.23 1.87 -16.00
CA GLU A 538 22.30 1.04 -16.78
C GLU A 538 21.46 0.12 -15.90
N VAL A 539 21.92 -0.18 -14.67
CA VAL A 539 21.22 -1.08 -13.73
C VAL A 539 20.53 -0.32 -12.60
N ALA A 540 21.32 0.29 -11.71
CA ALA A 540 20.81 0.86 -10.46
C ALA A 540 20.16 2.25 -10.66
N ALA A 541 20.67 3.06 -11.58
CA ALA A 541 20.15 4.40 -11.84
C ALA A 541 18.71 4.40 -12.43
N PRO A 542 18.38 3.58 -13.45
CA PRO A 542 17.00 3.48 -13.94
C PRO A 542 16.06 2.93 -12.87
N ALA A 543 16.47 1.91 -12.11
CA ALA A 543 15.68 1.35 -11.02
C ALA A 543 15.38 2.41 -9.95
N PHE A 544 16.40 3.19 -9.56
CA PHE A 544 16.20 4.34 -8.68
C PHE A 544 15.20 5.34 -9.28
N GLY A 545 15.33 5.71 -10.56
CA GLY A 545 14.43 6.66 -11.22
C GLY A 545 12.96 6.20 -11.20
N ARG A 546 12.72 4.92 -11.51
CA ARG A 546 11.37 4.32 -11.45
C ARG A 546 10.81 4.31 -10.02
N MET A 547 11.60 3.85 -9.05
CA MET A 547 11.19 3.88 -7.64
C MET A 547 10.90 5.31 -7.18
N ALA A 548 11.79 6.26 -7.45
CA ALA A 548 11.64 7.66 -7.07
C ALA A 548 10.38 8.29 -7.67
N ALA A 549 10.08 8.03 -8.94
CA ALA A 549 8.86 8.51 -9.58
C ALA A 549 7.59 8.01 -8.87
N ARG A 550 7.55 6.71 -8.54
CA ARG A 550 6.42 6.09 -7.82
C ARG A 550 6.30 6.60 -6.38
N LEU A 551 7.43 6.80 -5.69
CA LEU A 551 7.45 7.34 -4.34
C LEU A 551 7.01 8.82 -4.29
N LEU A 552 7.40 9.63 -5.27
CA LEU A 552 6.94 11.02 -5.41
C LEU A 552 5.43 11.09 -5.66
N GLN A 553 4.89 10.18 -6.47
CA GLN A 553 3.44 10.03 -6.66
C GLN A 553 2.74 9.66 -5.35
N LEU A 554 3.29 8.70 -4.60
CA LEU A 554 2.71 8.20 -3.35
C LEU A 554 2.57 9.30 -2.28
N PHE A 555 3.61 10.09 -2.06
CA PHE A 555 3.62 11.14 -1.03
C PHE A 555 2.95 12.45 -1.47
N GLY A 556 2.17 12.42 -2.55
CA GLY A 556 1.43 13.57 -3.05
C GLY A 556 2.34 14.76 -3.34
N HIS A 557 3.61 14.49 -3.67
CA HIS A 557 4.48 15.53 -4.20
C HIS A 557 3.98 15.74 -5.61
N VAL A 558 3.05 16.67 -5.72
CA VAL A 558 2.65 17.24 -6.99
C VAL A 558 3.89 17.96 -7.51
N PRO A 559 4.27 17.80 -8.79
CA PRO A 559 5.32 18.62 -9.38
C PRO A 559 5.04 20.06 -8.97
N LYS A 560 6.07 20.77 -8.51
CA LYS A 560 5.94 22.21 -8.36
C LYS A 560 5.79 22.73 -9.78
N VAL A 561 4.55 22.76 -10.28
CA VAL A 561 4.22 23.56 -11.44
C VAL A 561 4.67 24.95 -11.04
N GLU A 562 5.52 25.58 -11.84
CA GLU A 562 5.82 27.01 -11.72
C GLU A 562 4.52 27.79 -12.03
N GLY A 563 3.54 27.69 -11.15
CA GLY A 563 2.44 28.62 -11.06
C GLY A 563 3.02 29.93 -10.55
N GLY A 564 2.77 31.01 -11.28
CA GLY A 564 3.24 32.34 -10.88
C GLY A 564 2.69 32.67 -9.50
N SER A 565 3.57 33.08 -8.58
CA SER A 565 3.09 33.65 -7.32
C SER A 565 2.28 34.91 -7.63
N MET A 566 1.23 35.13 -6.85
CA MET A 566 0.36 36.29 -7.00
C MET A 566 0.21 36.97 -5.66
N LYS A 567 0.20 38.30 -5.63
CA LYS A 567 -0.18 39.05 -4.44
C LYS A 567 -1.62 38.79 -4.05
N VAL A 568 -1.90 38.62 -2.76
CA VAL A 568 -3.26 38.44 -2.22
C VAL A 568 -4.22 39.52 -2.73
N ALA A 569 -3.80 40.78 -2.79
CA ALA A 569 -4.62 41.87 -3.30
C ALA A 569 -5.03 41.68 -4.78
N LYS A 570 -4.10 41.20 -5.62
CA LYS A 570 -4.36 40.94 -7.04
C LYS A 570 -5.29 39.74 -7.22
N LEU A 571 -5.09 38.69 -6.42
CA LEU A 571 -5.95 37.53 -6.45
C LEU A 571 -7.37 37.87 -5.99
N ALA A 572 -7.53 38.59 -4.88
CA ALA A 572 -8.82 39.03 -4.37
C ALA A 572 -9.58 39.86 -5.42
N ALA A 573 -8.91 40.82 -6.07
CA ALA A 573 -9.48 41.60 -7.16
C ALA A 573 -9.94 40.72 -8.34
N ALA A 574 -9.12 39.76 -8.77
CA ALA A 574 -9.47 38.83 -9.86
C ALA A 574 -10.66 37.91 -9.53
N LEU A 575 -10.85 37.59 -8.24
CA LEU A 575 -12.00 36.84 -7.75
C LEU A 575 -13.26 37.70 -7.58
N GLY A 576 -13.15 39.03 -7.64
CA GLY A 576 -14.24 39.95 -7.27
C GLY A 576 -14.48 39.99 -5.75
N CYS A 577 -13.47 39.67 -4.96
CA CYS A 577 -13.50 39.64 -3.50
C CYS A 577 -12.76 40.85 -2.92
N THR A 578 -13.08 41.20 -1.67
CA THR A 578 -12.26 42.13 -0.87
C THR A 578 -11.30 41.34 0.02
N PHE A 579 -10.30 42.00 0.61
CA PHE A 579 -9.40 41.37 1.58
C PHE A 579 -9.15 42.27 2.79
N ARG A 580 -8.75 41.66 3.90
CA ARG A 580 -8.28 42.33 5.13
C ARG A 580 -6.90 41.78 5.51
N GLY A 581 -6.04 42.61 6.12
CA GLY A 581 -4.66 42.24 6.44
C GLY A 581 -3.66 42.63 5.35
N ASP A 582 -2.55 41.91 5.24
CA ASP A 582 -1.46 42.25 4.32
C ASP A 582 -1.73 41.71 2.90
N GLY A 583 -2.19 42.60 2.01
CA GLY A 583 -2.44 42.30 0.61
C GLY A 583 -1.19 42.13 -0.26
N SER A 584 0.00 42.45 0.28
CA SER A 584 1.28 42.34 -0.43
C SER A 584 1.88 40.94 -0.38
N LEU A 585 1.36 40.06 0.48
CA LEU A 585 1.78 38.67 0.60
C LEU A 585 1.63 37.92 -0.72
N GLU A 586 2.68 37.19 -1.10
CA GLU A 586 2.70 36.32 -2.25
C GLU A 586 2.07 34.97 -1.91
N VAL A 587 1.12 34.55 -2.74
CA VAL A 587 0.45 33.25 -2.65
C VAL A 587 0.73 32.44 -3.91
N SER A 588 1.08 31.16 -3.75
CA SER A 588 1.46 30.27 -4.85
C SER A 588 0.62 28.99 -4.93
N GLY A 589 -0.37 28.82 -4.06
CA GLY A 589 -1.19 27.62 -4.00
C GLY A 589 -2.38 27.79 -3.07
N ILE A 590 -3.32 26.85 -3.12
CA ILE A 590 -4.53 26.86 -2.30
C ILE A 590 -4.93 25.42 -1.95
N THR A 591 -5.44 25.21 -0.74
CA THR A 591 -6.02 23.93 -0.32
C THR A 591 -7.15 24.13 0.68
N HIS A 592 -8.13 23.22 0.68
CA HIS A 592 -9.21 23.17 1.67
C HIS A 592 -8.92 22.17 2.81
N VAL A 593 -7.75 21.52 2.78
CA VAL A 593 -7.32 20.52 3.78
C VAL A 593 -6.18 21.12 4.59
N ALA A 594 -6.43 21.43 5.87
CA ALA A 594 -5.46 22.12 6.73
C ALA A 594 -4.13 21.36 6.81
N GLN A 595 -4.17 20.02 6.86
CA GLN A 595 -2.99 19.14 6.89
C GLN A 595 -2.10 19.27 5.65
N LYS A 596 -2.66 19.71 4.51
CA LYS A 596 -1.97 19.85 3.22
C LYS A 596 -1.42 21.27 2.97
N VAL A 597 -1.65 22.22 3.88
CA VAL A 597 -1.14 23.59 3.71
C VAL A 597 0.38 23.60 3.65
N GLN A 598 0.92 24.36 2.70
CA GLN A 598 2.35 24.67 2.59
C GLN A 598 2.60 26.15 2.88
N PRO A 599 3.82 26.53 3.30
CA PRO A 599 4.19 27.94 3.44
C PRO A 599 3.91 28.73 2.16
N GLY A 600 3.22 29.86 2.28
CA GLY A 600 2.84 30.68 1.11
C GLY A 600 1.55 30.25 0.42
N TRP A 601 0.81 29.27 0.94
CA TRP A 601 -0.48 28.86 0.39
C TRP A 601 -1.66 29.54 1.07
N ILE A 602 -2.79 29.55 0.37
CA ILE A 602 -4.09 29.92 0.90
C ILE A 602 -4.74 28.69 1.53
N PHE A 603 -5.25 28.85 2.75
CA PHE A 603 -6.18 27.88 3.32
C PHE A 603 -7.63 28.30 3.01
N ALA A 604 -8.35 27.48 2.26
CA ALA A 604 -9.77 27.68 1.96
C ALA A 604 -10.62 27.09 3.09
N ALA A 605 -11.04 27.95 4.02
CA ALA A 605 -11.91 27.57 5.12
C ALA A 605 -13.38 27.59 4.66
N LEU A 606 -13.83 26.45 4.14
CA LEU A 606 -15.16 26.25 3.57
C LEU A 606 -16.23 25.93 4.64
N PRO A 607 -17.48 26.36 4.48
CA PRO A 607 -18.58 25.88 5.30
C PRO A 607 -18.87 24.40 4.97
N GLY A 608 -18.83 23.55 6.00
CA GLY A 608 -19.20 22.13 5.91
C GLY A 608 -20.60 21.85 6.46
N HIS A 609 -21.06 20.60 6.33
CA HIS A 609 -22.38 20.18 6.84
C HIS A 609 -22.45 20.06 8.37
N HIS A 610 -21.33 19.70 9.01
CA HIS A 610 -21.25 19.52 10.46
C HIS A 610 -20.31 20.52 11.14
N HIS A 611 -19.23 20.91 10.45
CA HIS A 611 -18.18 21.79 10.97
C HIS A 611 -17.81 22.86 9.94
N HIS A 612 -17.42 24.03 10.41
CA HIS A 612 -16.89 25.10 9.59
C HIS A 612 -15.38 24.94 9.41
N GLY A 613 -14.85 25.19 8.21
CA GLY A 613 -13.41 25.05 7.92
C GLY A 613 -12.49 25.91 8.78
N LEU A 614 -13.01 26.99 9.39
CA LEU A 614 -12.27 27.84 10.32
C LEU A 614 -11.92 27.13 11.64
N GLU A 615 -12.59 26.04 11.99
CA GLU A 615 -12.23 25.21 13.15
C GLU A 615 -10.82 24.60 12.98
N PHE A 616 -10.34 24.45 11.74
CA PHE A 616 -9.01 23.95 11.42
C PHE A 616 -7.97 25.05 11.15
N LEU A 617 -8.34 26.32 11.38
CA LEU A 617 -7.44 27.47 11.19
C LEU A 617 -6.13 27.36 11.99
N PRO A 618 -6.13 26.94 13.29
CA PRO A 618 -4.88 26.83 14.05
C PRO A 618 -3.86 25.89 13.38
N GLU A 619 -4.32 24.78 12.81
CA GLU A 619 -3.46 23.85 12.09
C GLU A 619 -2.91 24.48 10.80
N ALA A 620 -3.76 25.18 10.04
CA ALA A 620 -3.35 25.87 8.81
C ALA A 620 -2.30 26.96 9.09
N LEU A 621 -2.46 27.73 10.17
CA LEU A 621 -1.48 28.75 10.58
C LEU A 621 -0.17 28.14 11.08
N ALA A 622 -0.23 27.04 11.84
CA ALA A 622 0.96 26.29 12.25
C ALA A 622 1.80 25.82 11.04
N ARG A 623 1.14 25.57 9.90
CA ARG A 623 1.76 25.20 8.61
C ARG A 623 2.11 26.41 7.72
N LYS A 624 2.00 27.63 8.26
CA LYS A 624 2.35 28.90 7.62
C LYS A 624 1.49 29.24 6.40
N ALA A 625 0.18 29.03 6.48
CA ALA A 625 -0.77 29.63 5.54
C ALA A 625 -0.52 31.15 5.43
N ALA A 626 -0.36 31.65 4.20
CA ALA A 626 -0.14 33.08 3.98
C ALA A 626 -1.44 33.88 4.02
N ALA A 627 -2.55 33.26 3.63
CA ALA A 627 -3.88 33.86 3.72
C ALA A 627 -4.95 32.79 3.93
N VAL A 628 -6.12 33.23 4.37
CA VAL A 628 -7.32 32.40 4.50
C VAL A 628 -8.40 32.93 3.56
N LEU A 629 -9.06 32.04 2.83
CA LEU A 629 -10.26 32.36 2.05
C LEU A 629 -11.46 31.80 2.78
N SER A 630 -12.38 32.66 3.20
CA SER A 630 -13.57 32.26 3.98
C SER A 630 -14.71 33.28 3.87
N ASP A 631 -15.92 32.84 4.17
CA ASP A 631 -17.13 33.64 4.34
C ASP A 631 -17.22 34.32 5.71
N ARG A 632 -16.39 33.88 6.67
CA ARG A 632 -16.38 34.40 8.04
C ARG A 632 -15.01 34.94 8.43
N ASP A 633 -15.00 35.87 9.39
CA ASP A 633 -13.77 36.49 9.88
C ASP A 633 -12.90 35.46 10.63
N PRO A 634 -11.65 35.21 10.19
CA PRO A 634 -10.73 34.26 10.84
C PRO A 634 -10.09 34.84 12.13
N GLY A 635 -10.32 36.11 12.47
CA GLY A 635 -9.76 36.78 13.63
C GLY A 635 -8.51 37.63 13.31
N ALA A 636 -8.02 38.31 14.34
CA ALA A 636 -6.93 39.28 14.21
C ALA A 636 -5.58 38.63 13.81
N GLY A 637 -4.79 39.33 12.99
CA GLY A 637 -3.45 38.90 12.60
C GLY A 637 -3.39 37.92 11.41
N VAL A 638 -4.53 37.57 10.81
CA VAL A 638 -4.61 36.69 9.64
C VAL A 638 -5.01 37.50 8.41
N THR A 639 -4.25 37.38 7.32
CA THR A 639 -4.66 37.93 6.02
C THR A 639 -5.84 37.12 5.49
N TRP A 640 -6.96 37.80 5.22
CA TRP A 640 -8.24 37.18 4.91
C TRP A 640 -8.79 37.68 3.57
N ILE A 641 -9.06 36.76 2.65
CA ILE A 641 -9.84 37.00 1.44
C ILE A 641 -11.32 36.75 1.76
N VAL A 642 -12.10 37.84 1.73
CA VAL A 642 -13.52 37.84 2.10
C VAL A 642 -14.34 37.34 0.91
N ALA A 643 -14.82 36.11 1.01
CA ALA A 643 -15.60 35.46 -0.05
C ALA A 643 -17.00 35.07 0.47
N GLN A 644 -18.05 35.78 0.03
CA GLN A 644 -19.44 35.45 0.39
C GLN A 644 -19.80 34.00 0.07
N ASN A 645 -19.30 33.50 -1.06
CA ASN A 645 -19.42 32.09 -1.47
C ASN A 645 -18.01 31.50 -1.64
N PRO A 646 -17.43 30.89 -0.61
CA PRO A 646 -16.02 30.51 -0.61
C PRO A 646 -15.73 29.31 -1.52
N ARG A 647 -16.72 28.47 -1.85
CA ARG A 647 -16.56 27.33 -2.78
C ARG A 647 -16.23 27.77 -4.22
N PRO A 648 -17.08 28.57 -4.92
CA PRO A 648 -16.74 29.13 -6.22
C PRO A 648 -15.43 29.93 -6.22
N ALA A 649 -15.18 30.72 -5.17
CA ALA A 649 -13.97 31.52 -5.05
C ALA A 649 -12.71 30.64 -4.94
N THR A 650 -12.78 29.53 -4.19
CA THR A 650 -11.70 28.53 -4.08
C THR A 650 -11.40 27.89 -5.43
N ALA A 651 -12.44 27.52 -6.19
CA ALA A 651 -12.25 26.93 -7.52
C ALA A 651 -11.52 27.89 -8.46
N ARG A 652 -12.03 29.11 -8.59
CA ARG A 652 -11.42 30.15 -9.43
C ARG A 652 -10.01 30.51 -8.98
N ALA A 653 -9.75 30.57 -7.66
CA ALA A 653 -8.42 30.83 -7.12
C ALA A 653 -7.44 29.73 -7.50
N ALA A 654 -7.85 28.45 -7.45
CA ALA A 654 -7.02 27.33 -7.84
C ALA A 654 -6.62 27.42 -9.32
N TRP A 655 -7.55 27.73 -10.22
CA TRP A 655 -7.25 27.89 -11.65
C TRP A 655 -6.31 29.07 -11.90
N LEU A 656 -6.54 30.22 -11.26
CA LEU A 656 -5.71 31.42 -11.40
C LEU A 656 -4.27 31.18 -10.92
N LEU A 657 -4.10 30.55 -9.76
CA LEU A 657 -2.78 30.21 -9.21
C LEU A 657 -2.05 29.15 -10.04
N ALA A 658 -2.80 28.30 -10.75
CA ALA A 658 -2.28 27.34 -11.71
C ALA A 658 -2.07 27.94 -13.13
N GLY A 659 -2.27 29.25 -13.30
CA GLY A 659 -2.04 29.94 -14.57
C GLY A 659 -3.14 29.72 -15.62
N ASN A 660 -4.38 29.50 -15.21
CA ASN A 660 -5.55 29.22 -16.05
C ASN A 660 -5.29 28.12 -17.10
N PRO A 661 -5.01 26.88 -16.67
CA PRO A 661 -4.59 25.82 -17.59
C PRO A 661 -5.62 25.50 -18.67
N GLN A 662 -6.91 25.72 -18.40
CA GLN A 662 -8.00 25.56 -19.36
C GLN A 662 -7.86 26.44 -20.62
N ASP A 663 -7.10 27.53 -20.56
CA ASP A 663 -6.91 28.42 -21.71
C ASP A 663 -5.91 27.84 -22.74
N LYS A 664 -5.10 26.86 -22.32
CA LYS A 664 -4.09 26.20 -23.16
C LYS A 664 -4.48 24.78 -23.56
N LEU A 665 -5.57 24.25 -23.00
CA LEU A 665 -6.02 22.88 -23.19
C LEU A 665 -7.29 22.84 -24.03
N THR A 666 -7.42 21.79 -24.83
CA THR A 666 -8.74 21.38 -25.34
C THR A 666 -9.47 20.61 -24.24
N MET A 667 -10.58 21.14 -23.76
CA MET A 667 -11.30 20.63 -22.60
C MET A 667 -12.59 19.91 -23.01
N VAL A 668 -12.72 18.64 -22.62
CA VAL A 668 -13.94 17.83 -22.81
C VAL A 668 -14.51 17.44 -21.44
N GLY A 669 -15.73 17.89 -21.15
CA GLY A 669 -16.46 17.54 -19.93
C GLY A 669 -17.59 16.56 -20.23
N VAL A 670 -17.66 15.45 -19.49
CA VAL A 670 -18.69 14.41 -19.70
C VAL A 670 -19.55 14.25 -18.45
N THR A 671 -20.86 14.48 -18.58
CA THR A 671 -21.88 14.23 -17.56
C THR A 671 -22.90 13.17 -18.00
N GLY A 672 -23.81 12.86 -17.08
CA GLY A 672 -24.89 11.86 -17.24
C GLY A 672 -24.93 10.88 -16.08
N THR A 673 -25.92 9.98 -16.09
CA THR A 673 -26.06 8.97 -15.03
C THR A 673 -25.02 7.87 -15.22
N ASN A 674 -25.01 7.22 -16.38
CA ASN A 674 -24.15 6.09 -16.70
C ASN A 674 -23.19 6.38 -17.86
N GLY A 675 -22.12 5.60 -18.00
CA GLY A 675 -21.23 5.65 -19.18
C GLY A 675 -20.16 6.75 -19.20
N LYS A 676 -20.14 7.68 -18.23
CA LYS A 676 -19.16 8.79 -18.15
C LYS A 676 -17.71 8.32 -18.28
N SER A 677 -17.27 7.38 -17.44
CA SER A 677 -15.89 6.86 -17.48
C SER A 677 -15.54 6.23 -18.83
N THR A 678 -16.46 5.45 -19.41
CA THR A 678 -16.25 4.80 -20.71
C THR A 678 -16.16 5.82 -21.83
N VAL A 679 -17.05 6.82 -21.86
CA VAL A 679 -17.02 7.90 -22.86
C VAL A 679 -15.74 8.71 -22.73
N CYS A 680 -15.31 9.06 -21.51
CA CYS A 680 -14.04 9.74 -21.29
C CYS A 680 -12.84 8.95 -21.83
N ASP A 681 -12.76 7.64 -21.55
CA ASP A 681 -11.64 6.81 -22.02
C ASP A 681 -11.66 6.63 -23.55
N LEU A 682 -12.84 6.39 -24.15
CA LEU A 682 -12.98 6.27 -25.61
C LEU A 682 -12.64 7.59 -26.31
N THR A 683 -13.11 8.74 -25.81
CA THR A 683 -12.74 10.04 -26.35
C THR A 683 -11.23 10.28 -26.22
N ALA A 684 -10.63 9.91 -25.08
CA ALA A 684 -9.20 10.05 -24.90
C ALA A 684 -8.38 9.19 -25.87
N ARG A 685 -8.82 7.98 -26.18
CA ARG A 685 -8.19 7.11 -27.19
C ARG A 685 -8.28 7.69 -28.59
N ILE A 686 -9.44 8.22 -28.95
CA ILE A 686 -9.61 8.91 -30.24
C ILE A 686 -8.66 10.12 -30.34
N LEU A 687 -8.57 10.94 -29.30
CA LEU A 687 -7.68 12.10 -29.28
C LEU A 687 -6.20 11.71 -29.27
N LYS A 688 -5.85 10.60 -28.62
CA LYS A 688 -4.50 10.04 -28.66
C LYS A 688 -4.15 9.50 -30.06
N ALA A 689 -5.07 8.80 -30.71
CA ALA A 689 -4.91 8.37 -32.10
C ALA A 689 -4.79 9.57 -33.07
N PHE A 690 -5.39 10.70 -32.71
CA PHE A 690 -5.21 11.98 -33.40
C PHE A 690 -3.87 12.68 -33.12
N GLY A 691 -2.96 12.04 -32.37
CA GLY A 691 -1.63 12.55 -32.07
C GLY A 691 -1.59 13.60 -30.95
N ARG A 692 -2.64 13.71 -30.13
CA ARG A 692 -2.67 14.67 -29.01
C ARG A 692 -2.17 14.04 -27.71
N PRO A 693 -1.42 14.77 -26.87
CA PRO A 693 -1.24 14.41 -25.47
C PRO A 693 -2.59 14.51 -24.74
N VAL A 694 -3.00 13.48 -24.00
CA VAL A 694 -4.32 13.46 -23.36
C VAL A 694 -4.22 13.17 -21.87
N GLY A 695 -4.87 14.01 -21.07
CA GLY A 695 -5.19 13.74 -19.66
C GLY A 695 -6.62 13.26 -19.50
N VAL A 696 -6.85 12.22 -18.69
CA VAL A 696 -8.18 11.71 -18.34
C VAL A 696 -8.40 11.86 -16.84
N PHE A 697 -9.52 12.43 -16.42
CA PHE A 697 -9.81 12.68 -15.01
C PHE A 697 -11.18 12.11 -14.63
N GLY A 698 -11.22 11.08 -13.77
CA GLY A 698 -12.48 10.43 -13.48
C GLY A 698 -12.48 9.48 -12.28
N THR A 699 -13.50 8.63 -12.25
CA THR A 699 -13.78 7.66 -11.20
C THR A 699 -12.65 6.63 -11.05
N LEU A 700 -12.01 6.25 -12.16
CA LEU A 700 -10.92 5.27 -12.19
C LEU A 700 -9.55 5.86 -11.86
N GLY A 701 -9.50 7.12 -11.44
CA GLY A 701 -8.26 7.87 -11.23
C GLY A 701 -8.00 8.91 -12.31
N TYR A 702 -6.79 9.46 -12.27
CA TYR A 702 -6.33 10.49 -13.19
C TYR A 702 -5.15 9.95 -14.00
N ARG A 703 -5.22 10.02 -15.32
CA ARG A 703 -4.18 9.53 -16.23
C ARG A 703 -3.65 10.72 -17.02
N LEU A 704 -2.37 11.03 -16.88
CA LEU A 704 -1.64 11.99 -17.71
C LEU A 704 -0.75 11.24 -18.71
N PRO A 705 -0.21 11.90 -19.75
CA PRO A 705 0.78 11.29 -20.63
C PRO A 705 1.97 10.72 -19.82
N GLY A 706 2.14 9.40 -19.86
CA GLY A 706 3.23 8.70 -19.17
C GLY A 706 3.07 8.54 -17.65
N ARG A 707 1.90 8.87 -17.06
CA ARG A 707 1.71 8.85 -15.60
C ARG A 707 0.26 8.55 -15.21
N GLU A 708 0.08 7.73 -14.17
CA GLU A 708 -1.21 7.53 -13.50
C GLU A 708 -1.15 8.09 -12.07
N VAL A 709 -2.27 8.65 -11.62
CA VAL A 709 -2.45 9.25 -10.30
C VAL A 709 -3.74 8.68 -9.70
N PRO A 710 -3.69 8.10 -8.49
CA PRO A 710 -4.88 7.62 -7.80
C PRO A 710 -5.92 8.73 -7.63
N GLY A 711 -7.17 8.45 -8.00
CA GLY A 711 -8.29 9.37 -7.80
C GLY A 711 -8.96 9.14 -6.46
N THR A 712 -9.46 10.21 -5.83
CA THR A 712 -10.26 10.09 -4.60
C THR A 712 -11.74 10.30 -4.84
N ARG A 713 -12.12 10.83 -6.00
CA ARG A 713 -13.50 11.23 -6.36
C ARG A 713 -13.67 11.15 -7.87
N THR A 714 -14.91 10.89 -8.32
CA THR A 714 -15.30 10.96 -9.74
C THR A 714 -14.91 12.28 -10.39
N THR A 715 -15.09 13.39 -9.68
CA THR A 715 -14.60 14.71 -10.10
C THR A 715 -13.76 15.29 -8.95
N PRO A 716 -12.44 15.49 -9.15
CA PRO A 716 -11.55 16.02 -8.11
C PRO A 716 -11.94 17.42 -7.61
N GLU A 717 -11.46 17.77 -6.42
CA GLU A 717 -11.56 19.14 -5.90
C GLU A 717 -10.62 20.08 -6.68
N PRO A 718 -10.94 21.37 -6.81
CA PRO A 718 -10.14 22.30 -7.61
C PRO A 718 -8.66 22.37 -7.22
N ALA A 719 -8.39 22.33 -5.92
CA ALA A 719 -7.04 22.35 -5.37
C ALA A 719 -6.20 21.13 -5.80
N ASP A 720 -6.84 19.98 -6.01
CA ASP A 720 -6.17 18.76 -6.46
C ASP A 720 -6.09 18.71 -8.01
N LEU A 721 -7.11 19.24 -8.72
CA LEU A 721 -7.18 19.20 -10.18
C LEU A 721 -6.31 20.27 -10.86
N ALA A 722 -6.25 21.49 -10.29
CA ALA A 722 -5.59 22.63 -10.94
C ALA A 722 -4.11 22.37 -11.27
N PRO A 723 -3.31 21.78 -10.34
CA PRO A 723 -1.93 21.45 -10.66
C PRO A 723 -1.80 20.39 -11.76
N LEU A 724 -2.70 19.40 -11.82
CA LEU A 724 -2.66 18.36 -12.84
C LEU A 724 -3.02 18.91 -14.23
N LEU A 725 -4.00 19.81 -14.31
CA LEU A 725 -4.31 20.51 -15.56
C LEU A 725 -3.15 21.40 -16.00
N ALA A 726 -2.48 22.07 -15.06
CA ALA A 726 -1.34 22.91 -15.39
C ALA A 726 -0.10 22.11 -15.82
N GLU A 727 0.14 20.93 -15.23
CA GLU A 727 1.14 19.96 -15.72
C GLU A 727 0.82 19.54 -17.16
N LEU A 728 -0.42 19.14 -17.43
CA LEU A 728 -0.86 18.75 -18.78
C LEU A 728 -0.71 19.91 -19.79
N ALA A 729 -1.01 21.13 -19.38
CA ALA A 729 -0.93 22.33 -20.21
C ALA A 729 0.50 22.72 -20.61
N GLN A 730 1.53 22.07 -20.05
CA GLN A 730 2.91 22.21 -20.52
C GLN A 730 3.17 21.49 -21.84
N GLN A 731 2.29 20.56 -22.22
CA GLN A 731 2.38 19.82 -23.48
C GLN A 731 1.60 20.57 -24.57
N GLU A 732 2.25 20.84 -25.70
CA GLU A 732 1.63 21.57 -26.79
C GLU A 732 0.42 20.81 -27.36
N GLY A 733 -0.71 21.49 -27.49
CA GLY A 733 -1.93 20.92 -28.06
C GLY A 733 -2.59 19.84 -27.22
N ALA A 734 -2.31 19.78 -25.91
CA ALA A 734 -2.87 18.76 -25.03
C ALA A 734 -4.37 18.89 -24.81
N CYS A 735 -5.03 17.74 -24.58
CA CYS A 735 -6.46 17.65 -24.31
C CYS A 735 -6.72 17.10 -22.91
N ALA A 736 -7.65 17.70 -22.17
CA ALA A 736 -8.16 17.16 -20.91
C ALA A 736 -9.59 16.63 -21.11
N VAL A 737 -9.80 15.35 -20.82
CA VAL A 737 -11.11 14.70 -20.85
C VAL A 737 -11.50 14.34 -19.44
N MET A 738 -12.63 14.83 -18.94
CA MET A 738 -12.98 14.65 -17.53
C MET A 738 -14.45 14.31 -17.27
N GLU A 739 -14.65 13.46 -16.27
CA GLU A 739 -15.98 13.19 -15.72
C GLU A 739 -16.45 14.37 -14.86
N VAL A 740 -17.61 14.94 -15.20
CA VAL A 740 -18.25 16.03 -14.48
C VAL A 740 -19.53 15.51 -13.83
N SER A 741 -19.43 15.16 -12.54
CA SER A 741 -20.55 14.68 -11.75
C SER A 741 -21.52 15.80 -11.35
N SER A 742 -22.78 15.46 -11.07
CA SER A 742 -23.76 16.43 -10.55
C SER A 742 -23.34 17.04 -9.21
N HIS A 743 -22.70 16.23 -8.36
CA HIS A 743 -22.09 16.69 -7.11
C HIS A 743 -21.03 17.76 -7.36
N ALA A 744 -20.18 17.60 -8.37
CA ALA A 744 -19.16 18.59 -8.68
C ALA A 744 -19.72 19.92 -9.20
N LEU A 745 -20.83 19.87 -9.93
CA LEU A 745 -21.51 21.08 -10.41
C LEU A 745 -22.11 21.85 -9.22
N VAL A 746 -22.86 21.18 -8.34
CA VAL A 746 -23.46 21.79 -7.15
C VAL A 746 -22.42 22.23 -6.12
N LEU A 747 -21.34 21.47 -5.93
CA LEU A 747 -20.26 21.79 -5.00
C LEU A 747 -19.21 22.74 -5.60
N HIS A 748 -19.44 23.25 -6.81
CA HIS A 748 -18.59 24.22 -7.51
C HIS A 748 -17.15 23.77 -7.77
N ARG A 749 -16.91 22.45 -7.95
CA ARG A 749 -15.56 21.90 -8.18
C ARG A 749 -14.98 22.24 -9.56
N VAL A 750 -15.84 22.54 -10.52
CA VAL A 750 -15.46 22.85 -11.91
C VAL A 750 -15.82 24.29 -12.30
N THR A 751 -16.31 25.08 -11.35
CA THR A 751 -16.67 26.48 -11.61
C THR A 751 -15.44 27.27 -12.07
N GLY A 752 -15.58 27.97 -13.20
CA GLY A 752 -14.49 28.75 -13.81
C GLY A 752 -13.67 28.00 -14.86
N LEU A 753 -13.87 26.69 -15.04
CA LEU A 753 -13.36 25.98 -16.21
C LEU A 753 -14.18 26.34 -17.46
N ALA A 754 -13.55 26.22 -18.64
CA ALA A 754 -14.17 26.44 -19.93
C ALA A 754 -14.00 25.18 -20.81
N PHE A 755 -15.10 24.55 -21.19
CA PHE A 755 -15.13 23.34 -22.01
C PHE A 755 -15.31 23.68 -23.49
N ASP A 756 -14.50 23.07 -24.34
CA ASP A 756 -14.66 23.09 -25.80
C ASP A 756 -15.79 22.13 -26.22
N VAL A 757 -15.95 21.02 -25.48
CA VAL A 757 -17.06 20.08 -25.63
C VAL A 757 -17.65 19.70 -24.28
N ALA A 758 -18.96 19.82 -24.16
CA ALA A 758 -19.72 19.29 -23.02
C ALA A 758 -20.67 18.18 -23.50
N CYS A 759 -20.44 16.95 -23.06
CA CYS A 759 -21.23 15.78 -23.40
C CYS A 759 -22.19 15.41 -22.27
N TRP A 760 -23.45 15.20 -22.58
CA TRP A 760 -24.41 14.57 -21.69
C TRP A 760 -24.78 13.20 -22.24
N THR A 761 -24.47 12.13 -21.52
CA THR A 761 -24.58 10.75 -22.04
C THR A 761 -25.99 10.17 -21.96
N ASN A 762 -26.66 10.32 -20.82
CA ASN A 762 -28.02 9.87 -20.53
C ASN A 762 -28.54 10.48 -19.21
N PHE A 763 -29.84 10.35 -18.93
CA PHE A 763 -30.45 10.75 -17.66
C PHE A 763 -31.48 9.74 -17.13
N THR A 764 -31.25 9.27 -15.90
CA THR A 764 -32.04 8.25 -15.15
C THR A 764 -31.84 8.48 -13.64
N GLN A 765 -32.66 7.86 -12.78
CA GLN A 765 -32.62 8.08 -11.32
C GLN A 765 -31.29 7.66 -10.69
N ASP A 766 -30.67 8.59 -9.95
CA ASP A 766 -29.49 8.38 -9.12
C ASP A 766 -29.32 9.56 -8.13
N HIS A 767 -28.55 9.37 -7.05
CA HIS A 767 -28.15 10.42 -6.11
C HIS A 767 -29.27 11.23 -5.44
N LEU A 768 -30.45 10.65 -5.22
CA LEU A 768 -31.57 11.35 -4.57
C LEU A 768 -31.33 11.58 -3.06
N ASP A 769 -30.41 10.84 -2.45
CA ASP A 769 -29.87 11.11 -1.11
C ASP A 769 -29.28 12.52 -1.00
N PHE A 770 -28.67 13.03 -2.07
CA PHE A 770 -28.11 14.38 -2.16
C PHE A 770 -29.08 15.39 -2.79
N HIS A 771 -29.62 15.09 -3.99
CA HIS A 771 -30.42 16.04 -4.78
C HIS A 771 -31.88 16.15 -4.34
N ARG A 772 -32.38 15.19 -3.55
CA ARG A 772 -33.77 15.08 -3.05
C ARG A 772 -34.84 14.83 -4.13
N THR A 773 -34.74 15.45 -5.30
CA THR A 773 -35.70 15.32 -6.41
C THR A 773 -35.00 15.12 -7.77
N MET A 774 -35.71 14.51 -8.72
CA MET A 774 -35.20 14.33 -10.09
C MET A 774 -35.03 15.67 -10.82
N ASP A 775 -35.89 16.65 -10.57
CA ASP A 775 -35.80 17.98 -11.18
C ASP A 775 -34.55 18.73 -10.71
N ALA A 776 -34.22 18.67 -9.42
CA ALA A 776 -32.99 19.25 -8.88
C ALA A 776 -31.74 18.55 -9.48
N TYR A 777 -31.79 17.22 -9.61
CA TYR A 777 -30.70 16.45 -10.22
C TYR A 777 -30.51 16.78 -11.71
N PHE A 778 -31.60 16.97 -12.45
CA PHE A 778 -31.58 17.40 -13.85
C PHE A 778 -30.99 18.80 -13.98
N ALA A 779 -31.49 19.76 -13.19
CA ALA A 779 -31.00 21.14 -13.18
C ALA A 779 -29.51 21.20 -12.84
N ALA A 780 -29.04 20.40 -11.87
CA ALA A 780 -27.63 20.29 -11.51
C ALA A 780 -26.76 19.85 -12.70
N LYS A 781 -27.14 18.81 -13.45
CA LYS A 781 -26.35 18.36 -14.62
C LYS A 781 -26.37 19.37 -15.76
N ARG A 782 -27.48 20.08 -15.97
CA ARG A 782 -27.63 21.09 -17.02
C ARG A 782 -26.62 22.23 -16.88
N GLN A 783 -26.14 22.52 -15.67
CA GLN A 783 -25.10 23.51 -15.39
C GLN A 783 -23.78 23.25 -16.12
N ILE A 784 -23.51 22.03 -16.61
CA ILE A 784 -22.29 21.78 -17.42
C ILE A 784 -22.25 22.66 -18.67
N PHE A 785 -23.40 23.01 -19.24
CA PHE A 785 -23.47 23.84 -20.44
C PHE A 785 -23.19 25.31 -20.18
N ASP A 786 -23.29 25.76 -18.92
CA ASP A 786 -22.90 27.11 -18.50
C ASP A 786 -21.37 27.25 -18.47
N LEU A 787 -20.63 26.14 -18.49
CA LEU A 787 -19.18 26.07 -18.49
C LEU A 787 -18.60 25.89 -19.90
N LEU A 788 -19.39 26.04 -20.96
CA LEU A 788 -18.87 26.01 -22.33
C LEU A 788 -18.09 27.29 -22.64
N ARG A 789 -16.98 27.13 -23.37
CA ARG A 789 -16.17 28.26 -23.83
C ARG A 789 -17.02 29.21 -24.67
N SER A 790 -16.82 30.51 -24.49
CA SER A 790 -17.55 31.54 -25.25
C SER A 790 -16.91 31.83 -26.62
N ALA A 791 -15.58 31.78 -26.71
CA ALA A 791 -14.82 32.09 -27.91
C ALA A 791 -13.59 31.15 -28.07
N PRO A 792 -13.53 30.32 -29.14
CA PRO A 792 -14.68 29.94 -29.98
C PRO A 792 -15.79 29.30 -29.12
N PRO A 793 -17.06 29.35 -29.56
CA PRO A 793 -18.16 28.79 -28.79
C PRO A 793 -18.01 27.27 -28.68
N GLY A 794 -18.01 26.77 -27.44
CA GLY A 794 -17.98 25.35 -27.14
C GLY A 794 -19.26 24.64 -27.59
N ARG A 795 -19.16 23.33 -27.84
CA ARG A 795 -20.23 22.53 -28.46
C ARG A 795 -20.87 21.57 -27.45
N ARG A 796 -22.18 21.33 -27.58
CA ARG A 796 -22.86 20.27 -26.82
C ARG A 796 -22.86 18.97 -27.61
N VAL A 797 -22.69 17.87 -26.89
CA VAL A 797 -22.92 16.53 -27.40
C VAL A 797 -24.09 15.91 -26.64
N LEU A 798 -25.17 15.61 -27.37
CA LEU A 798 -26.46 15.22 -26.79
C LEU A 798 -27.02 13.91 -27.37
N PRO A 799 -27.68 13.06 -26.58
CA PRO A 799 -28.32 11.84 -27.05
C PRO A 799 -29.70 12.18 -27.64
N ALA A 800 -29.91 11.94 -28.93
CA ALA A 800 -31.19 12.24 -29.59
C ALA A 800 -32.29 11.21 -29.27
N ASP A 801 -31.93 10.05 -28.72
CA ASP A 801 -32.82 8.93 -28.39
C ASP A 801 -33.04 8.75 -26.88
N ASP A 802 -32.68 9.74 -26.05
CA ASP A 802 -33.00 9.75 -24.61
C ASP A 802 -34.21 10.68 -24.34
N PRO A 803 -35.38 10.11 -23.97
CA PRO A 803 -36.60 10.90 -23.75
C PRO A 803 -36.46 11.96 -22.66
N ALA A 804 -35.65 11.71 -21.61
CA ALA A 804 -35.49 12.66 -20.52
C ALA A 804 -34.72 13.91 -20.94
N LEU A 805 -33.94 13.83 -22.03
CA LEU A 805 -33.16 14.94 -22.57
C LEU A 805 -33.82 15.57 -23.81
N ALA A 806 -35.03 15.15 -24.18
CA ALA A 806 -35.75 15.66 -25.34
C ALA A 806 -35.91 17.19 -25.33
N SER A 807 -36.20 17.79 -24.17
CA SER A 807 -36.29 19.25 -24.01
C SER A 807 -34.96 19.96 -24.29
N VAL A 808 -33.85 19.42 -23.81
CA VAL A 808 -32.50 19.98 -24.05
C VAL A 808 -32.10 19.81 -25.51
N VAL A 809 -32.44 18.68 -26.13
CA VAL A 809 -32.22 18.41 -27.55
C VAL A 809 -33.06 19.32 -28.43
N ALA A 810 -34.27 19.71 -28.01
CA ALA A 810 -35.11 20.64 -28.76
C ALA A 810 -34.52 22.07 -28.79
N GLU A 811 -33.79 22.47 -27.76
CA GLU A 811 -33.10 23.77 -27.65
C GLU A 811 -31.78 23.83 -28.45
N LYS A 812 -31.66 23.19 -29.63
CA LYS A 812 -30.38 23.09 -30.38
C LYS A 812 -29.74 24.45 -30.66
N ARG A 813 -28.42 24.49 -30.53
CA ARG A 813 -27.58 25.64 -30.93
C ARG A 813 -26.75 25.27 -32.16
N PRO A 814 -26.34 26.25 -32.98
CA PRO A 814 -25.38 26.01 -34.05
C PRO A 814 -24.11 25.32 -33.52
N GLY A 815 -23.71 24.22 -34.16
CA GLY A 815 -22.53 23.44 -33.78
C GLY A 815 -22.74 22.34 -32.74
N ASP A 816 -23.95 22.18 -32.18
CA ASP A 816 -24.26 21.01 -31.35
C ASP A 816 -24.24 19.72 -32.19
N VAL A 817 -23.66 18.66 -31.60
CA VAL A 817 -23.60 17.33 -32.22
C VAL A 817 -24.54 16.40 -31.46
N THR A 818 -25.32 15.61 -32.18
CA THR A 818 -26.21 14.61 -31.58
C THR A 818 -25.76 13.21 -31.93
N PHE A 819 -25.96 12.28 -31.00
CA PHE A 819 -25.74 10.86 -31.23
C PHE A 819 -26.97 10.04 -30.86
N ALA A 820 -27.19 8.92 -31.54
CA ALA A 820 -28.27 8.00 -31.21
C ALA A 820 -28.00 6.62 -31.81
N LEU A 821 -28.53 5.59 -31.15
CA LEU A 821 -28.51 4.24 -31.69
C LEU A 821 -29.80 3.93 -32.47
N ARG A 822 -30.94 4.44 -32.00
CA ARG A 822 -32.28 4.09 -32.52
C ARG A 822 -33.08 5.29 -33.04
N ALA A 823 -32.42 6.42 -33.31
CA ALA A 823 -33.05 7.63 -33.84
C ALA A 823 -32.11 8.38 -34.79
N ALA A 824 -32.65 9.26 -35.63
CA ALA A 824 -31.85 10.11 -36.51
C ALA A 824 -30.97 11.07 -35.68
N ALA A 825 -29.66 11.05 -35.94
CA ALA A 825 -28.67 11.89 -35.29
C ALA A 825 -27.47 12.14 -36.22
N HIS A 826 -26.59 13.05 -35.83
CA HIS A 826 -25.36 13.31 -36.58
C HIS A 826 -24.39 12.12 -36.53
N VAL A 827 -24.34 11.43 -35.39
CA VAL A 827 -23.50 10.24 -35.17
C VAL A 827 -24.36 9.05 -34.80
N MET A 828 -24.31 7.99 -35.62
CA MET A 828 -25.18 6.81 -35.50
C MET A 828 -24.42 5.51 -35.76
N ALA A 829 -25.05 4.38 -35.44
CA ALA A 829 -24.58 3.06 -35.84
C ALA A 829 -25.64 2.34 -36.70
N LYS A 830 -25.20 1.60 -37.73
CA LYS A 830 -25.99 0.59 -38.44
C LYS A 830 -25.28 -0.77 -38.40
N ASP A 831 -25.97 -1.84 -38.79
CA ASP A 831 -25.42 -3.20 -38.87
C ASP A 831 -24.79 -3.68 -37.55
N VAL A 832 -25.44 -3.38 -36.42
CA VAL A 832 -24.93 -3.68 -35.08
C VAL A 832 -24.97 -5.19 -34.83
N SER A 833 -23.81 -5.76 -34.55
CA SER A 833 -23.63 -7.14 -34.09
C SER A 833 -22.96 -7.13 -32.73
N LEU A 834 -23.55 -7.88 -31.78
CA LEU A 834 -23.14 -7.93 -30.38
C LEU A 834 -22.63 -9.33 -30.04
N GLY A 835 -21.57 -9.42 -29.25
CA GLY A 835 -21.03 -10.68 -28.76
C GLY A 835 -20.38 -10.53 -27.38
N LEU A 836 -20.08 -11.66 -26.75
CA LEU A 836 -19.41 -11.71 -25.44
C LEU A 836 -17.92 -11.30 -25.50
N ASN A 837 -17.35 -11.20 -26.71
CA ASN A 837 -15.96 -10.77 -26.95
C ASN A 837 -15.87 -9.34 -27.51
N GLY A 838 -17.00 -8.63 -27.64
CA GLY A 838 -17.05 -7.29 -28.21
C GLY A 838 -18.25 -7.06 -29.12
N SER A 839 -18.27 -5.91 -29.79
CA SER A 839 -19.34 -5.46 -30.69
C SER A 839 -18.75 -4.99 -32.02
N SER A 840 -19.51 -5.10 -33.11
CA SER A 840 -19.15 -4.52 -34.41
C SER A 840 -20.33 -3.79 -35.01
N PHE A 841 -20.08 -2.67 -35.68
CA PHE A 841 -21.12 -1.85 -36.32
C PHE A 841 -20.50 -0.95 -37.38
N THR A 842 -21.32 -0.40 -38.27
CA THR A 842 -20.90 0.67 -39.18
C THR A 842 -21.22 2.02 -38.54
N LEU A 843 -20.18 2.80 -38.22
CA LEU A 843 -20.28 4.15 -37.68
C LEU A 843 -20.66 5.12 -38.79
N ILE A 844 -21.70 5.93 -38.59
CA ILE A 844 -22.14 6.98 -39.50
C ILE A 844 -21.86 8.33 -38.84
N THR A 845 -21.24 9.24 -39.57
CA THR A 845 -20.94 10.62 -39.16
C THR A 845 -21.25 11.59 -40.30
N PRO A 846 -21.23 12.92 -40.07
CA PRO A 846 -21.40 13.89 -41.15
C PRO A 846 -20.32 13.82 -42.24
N GLU A 847 -19.15 13.22 -41.96
CA GLU A 847 -18.05 13.04 -42.92
C GLU A 847 -18.25 11.80 -43.81
N GLY A 848 -19.04 10.81 -43.35
CA GLY A 848 -19.25 9.55 -44.05
C GLY A 848 -19.47 8.38 -43.09
N GLU A 849 -19.34 7.16 -43.62
CA GLU A 849 -19.52 5.91 -42.88
C GLU A 849 -18.29 5.00 -42.93
N ALA A 850 -18.03 4.28 -41.83
CA ALA A 850 -16.90 3.36 -41.72
C ALA A 850 -17.18 2.19 -40.74
N PRO A 851 -16.66 0.98 -41.01
CA PRO A 851 -16.82 -0.15 -40.08
C PRO A 851 -15.98 0.03 -38.82
N VAL A 852 -16.56 -0.31 -37.67
CA VAL A 852 -15.92 -0.28 -36.34
C VAL A 852 -16.01 -1.66 -35.71
N ARG A 853 -14.88 -2.11 -35.14
CA ARG A 853 -14.83 -3.24 -34.20
C ARG A 853 -14.45 -2.70 -32.83
N LEU A 854 -15.28 -2.98 -31.84
CA LEU A 854 -15.13 -2.52 -30.48
C LEU A 854 -14.96 -3.74 -29.56
N SER A 855 -13.89 -3.79 -28.78
CA SER A 855 -13.67 -4.89 -27.82
C SER A 855 -14.61 -4.87 -26.60
N LEU A 856 -15.50 -3.88 -26.53
CA LEU A 856 -16.45 -3.69 -25.44
C LEU A 856 -17.76 -4.41 -25.72
N VAL A 857 -18.27 -5.11 -24.71
CA VAL A 857 -19.48 -5.92 -24.79
C VAL A 857 -20.71 -5.03 -24.64
N GLY A 858 -21.69 -5.23 -25.51
CA GLY A 858 -23.05 -4.77 -25.27
C GLY A 858 -23.47 -3.46 -25.94
N GLU A 859 -24.78 -3.33 -26.12
CA GLU A 859 -25.40 -2.20 -26.82
C GLU A 859 -25.09 -0.84 -26.18
N HIS A 860 -25.08 -0.76 -24.85
CA HIS A 860 -24.74 0.47 -24.14
C HIS A 860 -23.31 0.95 -24.43
N ASN A 861 -22.37 0.04 -24.70
CA ASN A 861 -21.01 0.40 -25.08
C ASN A 861 -20.90 0.85 -26.53
N VAL A 862 -21.76 0.36 -27.43
CA VAL A 862 -21.93 0.96 -28.77
C VAL A 862 -22.43 2.40 -28.61
N LYS A 863 -23.45 2.64 -27.77
CA LYS A 863 -23.95 4.00 -27.51
C LYS A 863 -22.87 4.91 -26.89
N ASN A 864 -22.06 4.41 -25.97
CA ASN A 864 -20.93 5.15 -25.41
C ASN A 864 -19.87 5.48 -26.49
N ALA A 865 -19.60 4.55 -27.41
CA ALA A 865 -18.72 4.79 -28.55
C ALA A 865 -19.26 5.87 -29.49
N LEU A 866 -20.57 5.90 -29.73
CA LEU A 866 -21.23 6.97 -30.49
C LEU A 866 -21.12 8.33 -29.79
N ALA A 867 -21.28 8.38 -28.46
CA ALA A 867 -21.07 9.61 -27.68
C ALA A 867 -19.62 10.10 -27.76
N ALA A 868 -18.65 9.20 -27.67
CA ALA A 868 -17.23 9.51 -27.78
C ALA A 868 -16.86 9.99 -29.20
N ALA A 869 -17.39 9.32 -30.23
CA ALA A 869 -17.26 9.74 -31.63
C ALA A 869 -17.89 11.11 -31.86
N ALA A 870 -19.06 11.40 -31.28
CA ALA A 870 -19.69 12.70 -31.36
C ALA A 870 -18.87 13.80 -30.68
N CYS A 871 -18.17 13.52 -29.57
CA CYS A 871 -17.19 14.44 -28.99
C CYS A 871 -16.02 14.72 -29.94
N ALA A 872 -15.52 13.68 -30.61
CA ALA A 872 -14.42 13.81 -31.58
C ALA A 872 -14.85 14.60 -32.84
N VAL A 873 -16.06 14.34 -33.36
CA VAL A 873 -16.68 15.11 -34.45
C VAL A 873 -16.88 16.57 -34.04
N ALA A 874 -17.31 16.83 -32.81
CA ALA A 874 -17.41 18.18 -32.28
C ALA A 874 -16.04 18.90 -32.26
N LEU A 875 -14.93 18.18 -32.10
CA LEU A 875 -13.57 18.72 -32.17
C LEU A 875 -12.97 18.74 -33.59
N GLY A 876 -13.70 18.26 -34.60
CA GLY A 876 -13.22 18.19 -35.99
C GLY A 876 -12.18 17.10 -36.23
N VAL A 877 -12.19 16.02 -35.43
CA VAL A 877 -11.32 14.86 -35.64
C VAL A 877 -11.82 14.04 -36.85
N PRO A 878 -10.96 13.68 -37.82
CA PRO A 878 -11.37 12.92 -39.01
C PRO A 878 -11.92 11.53 -38.67
N LEU A 879 -12.92 11.07 -39.42
CA LEU A 879 -13.59 9.77 -39.24
C LEU A 879 -12.60 8.60 -39.16
N ALA A 880 -11.58 8.58 -40.02
CA ALA A 880 -10.55 7.53 -40.00
C ALA A 880 -9.83 7.43 -38.65
N THR A 881 -9.56 8.57 -38.00
CA THR A 881 -8.93 8.62 -36.68
C THR A 881 -9.91 8.21 -35.58
N VAL A 882 -11.18 8.58 -35.71
CA VAL A 882 -12.25 8.13 -34.79
C VAL A 882 -12.33 6.60 -34.79
N VAL A 883 -12.35 5.97 -35.97
CA VAL A 883 -12.38 4.51 -36.11
C VAL A 883 -11.13 3.88 -35.49
N ALA A 884 -9.95 4.41 -35.78
CA ALA A 884 -8.68 3.91 -35.22
C ALA A 884 -8.67 3.96 -33.68
N GLY A 885 -9.08 5.09 -33.10
CA GLY A 885 -9.12 5.26 -31.64
C GLY A 885 -10.16 4.36 -30.96
N LEU A 886 -11.32 4.14 -31.58
CA LEU A 886 -12.33 3.20 -31.07
C LEU A 886 -11.84 1.74 -31.15
N ALA A 887 -11.10 1.37 -32.19
CA ALA A 887 -10.55 0.02 -32.35
C ALA A 887 -9.51 -0.33 -31.25
N GLU A 888 -8.83 0.67 -30.70
CA GLU A 888 -7.89 0.49 -29.57
C GLU A 888 -8.57 0.30 -28.21
N ALA A 889 -9.90 0.42 -28.12
CA ALA A 889 -10.63 0.31 -26.87
C ALA A 889 -10.26 -0.96 -26.10
N LYS A 890 -10.20 -0.85 -24.77
CA LYS A 890 -10.06 -1.99 -23.87
C LYS A 890 -11.12 -1.89 -22.78
N PRO A 891 -11.63 -3.01 -22.26
CA PRO A 891 -12.51 -3.00 -21.10
C PRO A 891 -11.87 -2.23 -19.94
N LEU A 892 -12.66 -1.36 -19.32
CA LEU A 892 -12.23 -0.61 -18.14
C LEU A 892 -12.53 -1.41 -16.87
N PRO A 893 -11.71 -1.27 -15.81
CA PRO A 893 -11.99 -1.89 -14.53
C PRO A 893 -13.43 -1.64 -14.05
N GLY A 894 -14.16 -2.72 -13.73
CA GLY A 894 -15.54 -2.66 -13.26
C GLY A 894 -16.57 -2.08 -14.25
N ARG A 895 -16.34 -2.14 -15.57
CA ARG A 895 -17.29 -1.72 -16.63
C ARG A 895 -17.49 -2.85 -17.63
N LEU A 896 -18.32 -3.84 -17.27
CA LEU A 896 -18.38 -5.17 -17.89
C LEU A 896 -16.98 -5.71 -18.17
N GLU A 897 -16.13 -5.63 -17.16
CA GLU A 897 -14.76 -6.07 -17.24
C GLU A 897 -14.73 -7.60 -17.32
N PRO A 898 -14.20 -8.20 -18.40
CA PRO A 898 -14.09 -9.65 -18.48
C PRO A 898 -13.03 -10.14 -17.50
N VAL A 899 -13.37 -11.19 -16.74
CA VAL A 899 -12.40 -11.97 -15.98
C VAL A 899 -11.88 -13.07 -16.91
N PRO A 900 -10.59 -13.05 -17.30
CA PRO A 900 -10.05 -14.03 -18.23
C PRO A 900 -9.93 -15.38 -17.53
N LEU A 901 -10.82 -16.32 -17.86
CA LEU A 901 -10.86 -17.69 -17.35
C LEU A 901 -10.80 -18.67 -18.52
N ASP A 902 -10.09 -19.79 -18.34
CA ASP A 902 -10.16 -20.93 -19.26
C ASP A 902 -11.34 -21.82 -18.85
N ALA A 903 -12.55 -21.33 -19.12
CA ALA A 903 -13.80 -21.96 -18.72
C ALA A 903 -14.84 -21.90 -19.86
N PRO A 904 -15.79 -22.85 -19.92
CA PRO A 904 -16.83 -22.86 -20.94
C PRO A 904 -17.94 -21.82 -20.68
N PHE A 905 -17.71 -20.85 -19.80
CA PHE A 905 -18.64 -19.78 -19.41
C PHE A 905 -17.87 -18.46 -19.24
N HIS A 906 -18.58 -17.33 -19.26
CA HIS A 906 -17.94 -16.01 -19.11
C HIS A 906 -18.23 -15.41 -17.74
N VAL A 907 -17.29 -14.62 -17.23
CA VAL A 907 -17.43 -13.88 -15.97
C VAL A 907 -17.12 -12.41 -16.23
N PHE A 908 -18.01 -11.52 -15.78
CA PHE A 908 -17.85 -10.08 -15.90
C PHE A 908 -17.95 -9.40 -14.54
N VAL A 909 -17.17 -8.34 -14.33
CA VAL A 909 -17.25 -7.46 -13.16
C VAL A 909 -17.81 -6.10 -13.57
N ASP A 910 -18.82 -5.60 -12.86
CA ASP A 910 -19.45 -4.30 -13.15
C ASP A 910 -19.81 -3.52 -11.88
N TYR A 911 -19.62 -2.20 -11.91
CA TYR A 911 -20.00 -1.27 -10.85
C TYR A 911 -21.53 -0.95 -10.82
N ALA A 912 -22.36 -1.81 -11.40
CA ALA A 912 -23.82 -1.64 -11.47
C ALA A 912 -24.48 -1.64 -10.07
N HIS A 913 -24.43 -0.48 -9.41
CA HIS A 913 -24.86 -0.26 -8.03
C HIS A 913 -26.17 0.56 -7.95
N THR A 914 -26.89 0.68 -9.06
CA THR A 914 -28.21 1.31 -9.17
C THR A 914 -29.18 0.35 -9.89
N PRO A 915 -30.52 0.48 -9.70
CA PRO A 915 -31.50 -0.40 -10.34
C PRO A 915 -31.40 -0.36 -11.87
N ASP A 916 -31.28 0.84 -12.44
CA ASP A 916 -31.14 1.06 -13.87
C ASP A 916 -29.83 0.48 -14.44
N ALA A 917 -28.71 0.63 -13.73
CA ALA A 917 -27.44 0.06 -14.18
C ALA A 917 -27.47 -1.48 -14.14
N LEU A 918 -28.04 -2.06 -13.08
CA LEU A 918 -28.19 -3.51 -12.95
C LEU A 918 -29.13 -4.07 -14.03
N GLU A 919 -30.26 -3.41 -14.27
CA GLU A 919 -31.20 -3.78 -15.33
C GLU A 919 -30.54 -3.73 -16.71
N LYS A 920 -29.79 -2.66 -17.01
CA LYS A 920 -29.06 -2.52 -18.28
C LYS A 920 -28.01 -3.61 -18.47
N VAL A 921 -27.25 -3.95 -17.43
CA VAL A 921 -26.25 -5.02 -17.50
C VAL A 921 -26.91 -6.36 -17.79
N LEU A 922 -27.96 -6.72 -17.03
CA LEU A 922 -28.63 -8.00 -17.19
C LEU A 922 -29.37 -8.13 -18.52
N THR A 923 -30.09 -7.09 -18.94
CA THR A 923 -30.76 -7.07 -20.25
C THR A 923 -29.78 -7.08 -21.42
N THR A 924 -28.59 -6.48 -21.26
CA THR A 924 -27.54 -6.51 -22.28
C THR A 924 -26.93 -7.91 -22.44
N LEU A 925 -26.68 -8.60 -21.33
CA LEU A 925 -26.02 -9.92 -21.35
C LEU A 925 -26.99 -11.05 -21.68
N ARG A 926 -28.28 -10.91 -21.37
CA ARG A 926 -29.26 -11.98 -21.54
C ARG A 926 -29.32 -12.53 -22.97
N PRO A 927 -29.45 -11.72 -24.04
CA PRO A 927 -29.45 -12.21 -25.43
C PRO A 927 -28.12 -12.87 -25.84
N LEU A 928 -27.04 -12.55 -25.15
CA LEU A 928 -25.69 -13.05 -25.41
C LEU A 928 -25.36 -14.31 -24.59
N THR A 929 -26.25 -14.74 -23.70
CA THR A 929 -26.02 -15.85 -22.76
C THR A 929 -26.89 -17.05 -23.17
N PRO A 930 -26.33 -18.11 -23.77
CA PRO A 930 -27.10 -19.32 -24.09
C PRO A 930 -27.49 -20.13 -22.84
N GLY A 931 -26.63 -20.12 -21.82
CA GLY A 931 -26.81 -20.85 -20.56
C GLY A 931 -27.48 -19.99 -19.48
N ARG A 932 -27.05 -20.13 -18.23
CA ARG A 932 -27.61 -19.36 -17.10
C ARG A 932 -26.99 -17.97 -17.01
N LEU A 933 -27.81 -16.95 -16.77
CA LEU A 933 -27.36 -15.63 -16.34
C LEU A 933 -27.40 -15.59 -14.81
N ILE A 934 -26.22 -15.64 -14.20
CA ILE A 934 -26.00 -15.65 -12.76
C ILE A 934 -25.52 -14.28 -12.34
N VAL A 935 -26.11 -13.67 -11.32
CA VAL A 935 -25.69 -12.35 -10.83
C VAL A 935 -25.39 -12.41 -9.34
N VAL A 936 -24.22 -11.91 -8.95
CA VAL A 936 -23.83 -11.68 -7.55
C VAL A 936 -23.90 -10.17 -7.31
N PHE A 937 -24.71 -9.72 -6.36
CA PHE A 937 -24.82 -8.29 -6.07
C PHE A 937 -25.17 -8.01 -4.61
N GLY A 938 -24.83 -6.81 -4.17
CA GLY A 938 -25.24 -6.27 -2.87
C GLY A 938 -25.52 -4.78 -2.99
N CYS A 939 -25.87 -4.15 -1.87
CA CYS A 939 -26.02 -2.70 -1.78
C CYS A 939 -25.08 -2.13 -0.73
N GLY A 940 -24.53 -0.94 -0.98
CA GLY A 940 -23.74 -0.23 0.01
C GLY A 940 -24.61 0.40 1.11
N GLY A 941 -24.11 0.38 2.35
CA GLY A 941 -24.67 1.17 3.46
C GLY A 941 -24.33 2.66 3.37
N ASP A 942 -24.97 3.48 4.18
CA ASP A 942 -24.89 4.95 4.23
C ASP A 942 -25.16 5.62 2.87
N ARG A 943 -26.02 4.99 2.06
CA ARG A 943 -26.40 5.45 0.71
C ARG A 943 -27.92 5.36 0.53
N ASP A 944 -28.41 5.79 -0.64
CA ASP A 944 -29.83 5.72 -1.01
C ASP A 944 -30.43 4.33 -0.72
N GLN A 945 -31.31 4.28 0.30
CA GLN A 945 -32.00 3.06 0.72
C GLN A 945 -33.15 2.71 -0.23
N GLY A 946 -33.75 3.71 -0.88
CA GLY A 946 -34.91 3.53 -1.76
C GLY A 946 -34.61 2.65 -2.98
N LYS A 947 -33.34 2.55 -3.36
CA LYS A 947 -32.92 1.69 -4.48
C LYS A 947 -32.79 0.20 -4.13
N ARG A 948 -32.63 -0.16 -2.84
CA ARG A 948 -32.37 -1.54 -2.39
C ARG A 948 -33.47 -2.51 -2.83
N PRO A 949 -34.77 -2.26 -2.54
CA PRO A 949 -35.84 -3.13 -3.01
C PRO A 949 -35.95 -3.15 -4.55
N LEU A 950 -35.72 -2.02 -5.22
CA LEU A 950 -35.76 -1.93 -6.68
C LEU A 950 -34.68 -2.81 -7.35
N MET A 951 -33.46 -2.82 -6.80
CA MET A 951 -32.39 -3.70 -7.28
C MET A 951 -32.72 -5.18 -7.05
N GLY A 952 -33.32 -5.52 -5.91
CA GLY A 952 -33.81 -6.87 -5.62
C GLY A 952 -34.85 -7.35 -6.65
N ALA A 953 -35.83 -6.50 -6.97
CA ALA A 953 -36.85 -6.78 -7.97
C ALA A 953 -36.24 -7.00 -9.37
N VAL A 954 -35.29 -6.15 -9.76
CA VAL A 954 -34.59 -6.23 -11.05
C VAL A 954 -33.81 -7.54 -11.17
N ALA A 955 -33.01 -7.89 -10.16
CA ALA A 955 -32.21 -9.12 -10.16
C ALA A 955 -33.10 -10.37 -10.20
N ALA A 956 -34.17 -10.39 -9.39
CA ALA A 956 -35.11 -11.51 -9.35
C ALA A 956 -35.84 -11.71 -10.68
N ARG A 957 -36.14 -10.63 -11.41
CA ARG A 957 -36.84 -10.66 -12.70
C ARG A 957 -35.95 -11.05 -13.87
N LEU A 958 -34.70 -10.60 -13.89
CA LEU A 958 -33.85 -10.65 -15.08
C LEU A 958 -32.74 -11.71 -15.05
N ALA A 959 -32.36 -12.20 -13.85
CA ALA A 959 -31.35 -13.24 -13.71
C ALA A 959 -31.99 -14.62 -13.46
N ASP A 960 -31.36 -15.68 -13.97
CA ASP A 960 -31.78 -17.05 -13.68
C ASP A 960 -31.44 -17.45 -12.25
N VAL A 961 -30.30 -16.96 -11.75
CA VAL A 961 -29.80 -17.20 -10.40
C VAL A 961 -29.26 -15.90 -9.82
N PRO A 962 -30.10 -15.13 -9.10
CA PRO A 962 -29.64 -13.99 -8.31
C PRO A 962 -29.05 -14.44 -6.97
N ILE A 963 -27.87 -13.93 -6.64
CA ILE A 963 -27.16 -14.18 -5.39
C ILE A 963 -26.98 -12.84 -4.67
N VAL A 964 -27.68 -12.67 -3.55
CA VAL A 964 -27.64 -11.46 -2.73
C VAL A 964 -26.57 -11.62 -1.65
N THR A 965 -25.66 -10.64 -1.56
CA THR A 965 -24.50 -10.65 -0.67
C THR A 965 -24.26 -9.30 0.01
N SER A 966 -23.40 -9.28 1.02
CA SER A 966 -22.81 -8.03 1.51
C SER A 966 -21.91 -7.42 0.44
N ASP A 967 -21.98 -6.10 0.30
CA ASP A 967 -21.11 -5.28 -0.53
C ASP A 967 -20.25 -4.41 0.40
N ASN A 968 -20.46 -3.09 0.48
CA ASN A 968 -19.84 -2.21 1.46
C ASN A 968 -20.89 -1.80 2.51
N PRO A 969 -21.11 -2.59 3.56
CA PRO A 969 -22.12 -2.30 4.58
C PRO A 969 -21.84 -0.99 5.34
N ARG A 970 -20.58 -0.53 5.38
CA ARG A 970 -20.17 0.68 6.12
C ARG A 970 -20.73 0.65 7.54
N SER A 971 -21.43 1.70 7.99
CA SER A 971 -21.95 1.78 9.35
C SER A 971 -23.21 0.91 9.59
N GLU A 972 -23.86 0.42 8.52
CA GLU A 972 -25.10 -0.36 8.61
C GLU A 972 -24.83 -1.87 8.77
N ASP A 973 -25.78 -2.59 9.38
CA ASP A 973 -25.76 -4.06 9.47
C ASP A 973 -25.93 -4.69 8.06
N PRO A 974 -24.99 -5.53 7.59
CA PRO A 974 -25.11 -6.23 6.32
C PRO A 974 -26.42 -6.99 6.15
N MET A 975 -26.92 -7.66 7.20
CA MET A 975 -28.13 -8.46 7.12
C MET A 975 -29.38 -7.60 6.98
N ALA A 976 -29.40 -6.42 7.58
CA ALA A 976 -30.48 -5.45 7.40
C ALA A 976 -30.57 -4.95 5.95
N ILE A 977 -29.42 -4.66 5.32
CA ILE A 977 -29.37 -4.27 3.90
C ILE A 977 -29.89 -5.41 3.01
N ILE A 978 -29.43 -6.64 3.26
CA ILE A 978 -29.87 -7.82 2.50
C ILE A 978 -31.39 -8.01 2.63
N ALA A 979 -31.95 -7.85 3.83
CA ALA A 979 -33.40 -7.96 4.05
C ALA A 979 -34.19 -6.96 3.19
N GLN A 980 -33.76 -5.69 3.13
CA GLN A 980 -34.41 -4.67 2.29
C GLN A 980 -34.31 -4.95 0.78
N ILE A 981 -33.22 -5.59 0.33
CA ILE A 981 -33.12 -6.07 -1.06
C ILE A 981 -34.16 -7.17 -1.30
N LEU A 982 -34.28 -8.12 -0.37
CA LEU A 982 -35.18 -9.26 -0.48
C LEU A 982 -36.66 -8.84 -0.42
N GLU A 983 -37.01 -7.78 0.30
CA GLU A 983 -38.37 -7.21 0.30
C GLU A 983 -38.87 -6.88 -1.11
N GLY A 984 -38.00 -6.30 -1.96
CA GLY A 984 -38.35 -6.00 -3.34
C GLY A 984 -38.28 -7.21 -4.29
N ALA A 985 -37.49 -8.23 -3.95
CA ALA A 985 -37.41 -9.48 -4.71
C ALA A 985 -38.60 -10.41 -4.44
N ALA A 986 -39.18 -10.37 -3.24
CA ALA A 986 -40.23 -11.28 -2.78
C ALA A 986 -41.47 -11.33 -3.71
N PRO A 987 -42.01 -10.20 -4.23
CA PRO A 987 -43.16 -10.23 -5.14
C PRO A 987 -42.90 -10.95 -6.48
N VAL A 988 -41.63 -11.06 -6.90
CA VAL A 988 -41.24 -11.76 -8.14
C VAL A 988 -41.19 -13.29 -7.93
N ALA A 989 -41.04 -13.74 -6.68
CA ALA A 989 -41.04 -15.14 -6.26
C ALA A 989 -40.06 -16.06 -7.03
N ASN A 990 -38.87 -15.56 -7.38
CA ASN A 990 -37.84 -16.37 -8.03
C ASN A 990 -37.27 -17.41 -7.03
N PRO A 991 -37.52 -18.72 -7.22
CA PRO A 991 -37.16 -19.75 -6.24
C PRO A 991 -35.65 -20.05 -6.20
N ARG A 992 -34.86 -19.45 -7.10
CA ARG A 992 -33.41 -19.66 -7.22
C ARG A 992 -32.59 -18.53 -6.60
N ILE A 993 -33.23 -17.57 -5.91
CA ILE A 993 -32.51 -16.55 -5.13
C ILE A 993 -31.68 -17.25 -4.05
N LEU A 994 -30.38 -16.95 -4.01
CA LEU A 994 -29.48 -17.37 -2.93
C LEU A 994 -29.08 -16.16 -2.10
N VAL A 995 -28.92 -16.37 -0.80
CA VAL A 995 -28.45 -15.34 0.14
C VAL A 995 -27.17 -15.84 0.78
N LEU A 996 -26.05 -15.20 0.43
CA LEU A 996 -24.73 -15.54 0.93
C LEU A 996 -24.09 -14.24 1.42
N PRO A 997 -24.14 -13.94 2.73
CA PRO A 997 -23.68 -12.65 3.25
C PRO A 997 -22.21 -12.38 2.98
N ASP A 998 -21.36 -13.42 3.03
CA ASP A 998 -19.96 -13.31 2.65
C ASP A 998 -19.81 -13.24 1.12
N ARG A 999 -19.16 -12.17 0.65
CA ARG A 999 -19.03 -11.87 -0.78
C ARG A 999 -18.15 -12.87 -1.51
N ARG A 1000 -17.13 -13.41 -0.86
CA ARG A 1000 -16.24 -14.41 -1.44
C ARG A 1000 -16.98 -15.74 -1.61
N ASP A 1001 -17.78 -16.13 -0.62
CA ASP A 1001 -18.62 -17.32 -0.71
C ASP A 1001 -19.70 -17.17 -1.80
N ALA A 1002 -20.28 -15.96 -1.94
CA ALA A 1002 -21.22 -15.66 -3.00
C ALA A 1002 -20.60 -15.80 -4.41
N ILE A 1003 -19.41 -15.26 -4.62
CA ILE A 1003 -18.64 -15.42 -5.87
C ILE A 1003 -18.31 -16.90 -6.11
N ASP A 1004 -17.83 -17.60 -5.08
CA ASP A 1004 -17.47 -19.01 -5.20
C ASP A 1004 -18.68 -19.88 -5.57
N ALA A 1005 -19.85 -19.63 -4.96
CA ALA A 1005 -21.11 -20.28 -5.30
C ALA A 1005 -21.54 -19.99 -6.75
N ALA A 1006 -21.44 -18.73 -7.19
CA ALA A 1006 -21.74 -18.36 -8.58
C ALA A 1006 -20.90 -19.18 -9.58
N LEU A 1007 -19.60 -19.32 -9.31
CA LEU A 1007 -18.70 -20.12 -10.14
C LEU A 1007 -19.00 -21.63 -10.08
N ARG A 1008 -19.61 -22.17 -9.00
CA ARG A 1008 -20.07 -23.59 -8.95
C ARG A 1008 -21.31 -23.81 -9.80
N LEU A 1009 -22.18 -22.82 -9.84
CA LEU A 1009 -23.48 -22.90 -10.51
C LEU A 1009 -23.40 -22.63 -12.01
N ALA A 1010 -22.27 -22.09 -12.49
CA ALA A 1010 -22.03 -21.80 -13.90
C ALA A 1010 -21.82 -23.08 -14.71
N GLU A 1011 -22.71 -23.31 -15.67
CA GLU A 1011 -22.66 -24.39 -16.67
C GLU A 1011 -22.10 -23.87 -18.00
N PRO A 1012 -21.66 -24.72 -18.95
CA PRO A 1012 -21.26 -24.28 -20.29
C PRO A 1012 -22.27 -23.32 -20.94
N GLY A 1013 -21.79 -22.20 -21.48
CA GLY A 1013 -22.60 -21.12 -22.06
C GLY A 1013 -23.21 -20.15 -21.03
N SER A 1014 -22.96 -20.32 -19.74
CA SER A 1014 -23.42 -19.39 -18.71
C SER A 1014 -22.63 -18.07 -18.73
N VAL A 1015 -23.23 -17.03 -18.15
CA VAL A 1015 -22.58 -15.76 -17.86
C VAL A 1015 -22.77 -15.46 -16.37
N VAL A 1016 -21.67 -15.21 -15.67
CA VAL A 1016 -21.65 -14.75 -14.29
C VAL A 1016 -21.34 -13.26 -14.27
N VAL A 1017 -22.15 -12.48 -13.57
CA VAL A 1017 -21.96 -11.04 -13.39
C VAL A 1017 -21.73 -10.74 -11.92
N LEU A 1018 -20.57 -10.18 -11.60
CA LEU A 1018 -20.24 -9.67 -10.28
C LEU A 1018 -20.54 -8.16 -10.27
N ALA A 1019 -21.69 -7.79 -9.72
CA ALA A 1019 -22.23 -6.43 -9.77
C ALA A 1019 -22.11 -5.70 -8.42
N GLY A 1020 -22.06 -4.37 -8.48
CA GLY A 1020 -22.02 -3.47 -7.30
C GLY A 1020 -20.64 -2.83 -7.12
N LYS A 1021 -19.65 -3.60 -6.66
CA LYS A 1021 -18.28 -3.12 -6.36
C LYS A 1021 -17.49 -2.65 -7.56
N GLY A 1022 -17.65 -3.29 -8.71
CA GLY A 1022 -16.94 -2.95 -9.93
C GLY A 1022 -15.41 -2.88 -9.75
N HIS A 1023 -14.86 -1.67 -9.78
CA HIS A 1023 -13.42 -1.39 -9.72
C HIS A 1023 -12.88 -1.21 -8.29
N GLU A 1024 -13.76 -1.22 -7.28
CA GLU A 1024 -13.35 -1.05 -5.88
C GLU A 1024 -12.43 -2.19 -5.43
N GLN A 1025 -11.37 -1.83 -4.71
CA GLN A 1025 -10.34 -2.77 -4.23
C GLN A 1025 -10.45 -3.07 -2.72
N GLU A 1026 -11.52 -2.60 -2.08
CA GLU A 1026 -11.70 -2.66 -0.62
C GLU A 1026 -13.15 -2.96 -0.28
N GLN A 1027 -13.38 -3.67 0.82
CA GLN A 1027 -14.69 -3.85 1.45
C GLN A 1027 -14.74 -3.10 2.79
N ILE A 1028 -15.71 -2.20 2.94
CA ILE A 1028 -15.81 -1.29 4.09
C ILE A 1028 -16.90 -1.75 5.07
N PHE A 1029 -16.51 -1.97 6.32
CA PHE A 1029 -17.36 -2.29 7.46
C PHE A 1029 -17.34 -1.16 8.50
N ALA A 1030 -18.17 -1.24 9.53
CA ALA A 1030 -18.32 -0.20 10.54
C ALA A 1030 -17.02 0.04 11.33
N ASP A 1031 -16.24 -1.03 11.54
CA ASP A 1031 -15.05 -1.07 12.38
C ASP A 1031 -13.73 -1.19 11.58
N ARG A 1032 -13.79 -1.59 10.31
CA ARG A 1032 -12.60 -1.91 9.50
C ARG A 1032 -12.84 -1.80 8.00
N THR A 1033 -11.75 -1.65 7.26
CA THR A 1033 -11.70 -1.79 5.80
C THR A 1033 -10.75 -2.92 5.46
N VAL A 1034 -11.17 -3.84 4.59
CA VAL A 1034 -10.34 -4.99 4.16
C VAL A 1034 -10.09 -4.93 2.65
N PRO A 1035 -8.89 -5.27 2.14
CA PRO A 1035 -8.68 -5.42 0.70
C PRO A 1035 -9.60 -6.49 0.11
N PHE A 1036 -10.35 -6.15 -0.93
CA PHE A 1036 -11.26 -7.07 -1.60
C PHE A 1036 -11.56 -6.61 -3.04
N SER A 1037 -11.19 -7.43 -4.01
CA SER A 1037 -11.43 -7.18 -5.44
C SER A 1037 -12.21 -8.35 -6.04
N ASP A 1038 -13.42 -8.09 -6.57
CA ASP A 1038 -14.28 -9.12 -7.18
C ASP A 1038 -13.54 -9.90 -8.29
N ARG A 1039 -12.75 -9.18 -9.09
CA ARG A 1039 -11.94 -9.76 -10.17
C ARG A 1039 -10.85 -10.68 -9.66
N GLU A 1040 -10.08 -10.22 -8.67
CA GLU A 1040 -8.97 -11.02 -8.12
C GLU A 1040 -9.49 -12.25 -7.39
N VAL A 1041 -10.57 -12.10 -6.62
CA VAL A 1041 -11.25 -13.22 -5.95
C VAL A 1041 -11.78 -14.23 -6.96
N ALA A 1042 -12.42 -13.79 -8.05
CA ALA A 1042 -12.87 -14.69 -9.11
C ALA A 1042 -11.71 -15.45 -9.76
N LEU A 1043 -10.59 -14.79 -10.09
CA LEU A 1043 -9.39 -15.43 -10.63
C LEU A 1043 -8.77 -16.42 -9.65
N GLU A 1044 -8.68 -16.07 -8.38
CA GLU A 1044 -8.11 -16.91 -7.34
C GLU A 1044 -8.94 -18.19 -7.14
N LEU A 1045 -10.27 -18.05 -7.05
CA LEU A 1045 -11.20 -19.16 -6.90
C LEU A 1045 -11.22 -20.06 -8.14
N ALA A 1046 -11.12 -19.48 -9.34
CA ALA A 1046 -10.99 -20.23 -10.59
C ALA A 1046 -9.68 -21.03 -10.65
N LYS A 1047 -8.54 -20.44 -10.26
CA LYS A 1047 -7.24 -21.13 -10.17
C LYS A 1047 -7.29 -22.34 -9.25
N ARG A 1048 -7.89 -22.20 -8.06
CA ARG A 1048 -8.08 -23.32 -7.12
C ARG A 1048 -8.87 -24.48 -7.73
N ARG A 1049 -9.69 -24.22 -8.75
CA ARG A 1049 -10.51 -25.20 -9.46
C ARG A 1049 -9.91 -25.73 -10.76
N LYS A 1050 -8.72 -25.28 -11.16
CA LYS A 1050 -8.11 -25.55 -12.47
C LYS A 1050 -8.95 -25.02 -13.65
N LEU A 1051 -9.58 -23.85 -13.48
CA LEU A 1051 -10.35 -23.14 -14.51
C LEU A 1051 -9.59 -21.92 -15.08
N ALA A 1052 -8.26 -21.85 -14.90
CA ALA A 1052 -7.45 -20.65 -15.11
C ALA A 1052 -6.17 -20.93 -15.88
#